data_AF-A0A248YMI8-F1
#
_entry.id   AF-A0A248YMI8-F1
#
_cell.length_a   1.000
_cell.length_b   1.000
_cell.length_c   1.000
_cell.angle_alpha   90.00
_cell.angle_beta   90.00
_cell.angle_gamma   90.00
#
_symmetry.space_group_name_H-M   'P 1'
#
loop_
_entity.id
_entity.type
_entity.pdbx_description
1 polymer ?
#
loop_
_entity_poly.entity_id
_entity_poly.type
_entity_poly.pdbx_seq_one_letter_code
_entity_poly.pdbx_strand_id
1 'polypeptide(L)'
;MTSGPTALAAEGSGGALGELRVARLSPAQERVWFVDAASPGNATYNVPLLVRTAQHLDPEAFARALGRLVARHEILRTTYRLGERGPEQVVREVTAVPVRRVDLGAHPDPVGRVRAAAEELAREPFDLGTGPVLRAVIWQGIPGGDAFLLLLHHIAVDGWSLAPLLEDLAGAYRAACGGTPFVPPPLPAQYVDVAVAARADAADPQVHELIRRRAAELAPVRAGLRLAGARPVAPAPDGSRAGAQLAFPVPVGVPELARTLRVTPFVVLTAAVQALIHGWSGRDEFLLAVMTANRLAVEHERLVGFFVNTVPVRCAVSQGQTFRELCGQVRIDAYAALGHQRLPYDQLTRAVAASRGSGRRPLADIGFVLQNTVVPDVEGWSPPVVLGTGTAKFDLLLVVDDGPGGSTLTIEFDTDRYPAAAVVALGEGFGRLLTAAVAAPDTRIADLPGGPRTVPVPAADARETNPAVTAGGVGPAGPDTRAAAELFSTTLAESPWLTPPPPGQLRPGDDFFVLGGHSLLAVMMLAQAQRVYGVVIPPRAFLAEPTVAGLARLLAPAGSTTAGGVPAVPGADEPDDADSLAPATAVQQRLWTIDRIDALRRAYLLPSVVEYRGPVDRVVLVRAVDRVLARHPALRSRFLLDRRRRQVCCRTDRPAATAESLDGAAWSRAELREHLARACWSAFDLATDAPARAEVLARTDARTLLVLVMHHIVADGWSRRLLLAEIASTYDEMTGVAPATQPAAAPVPAVAPPAGAAGLDPVLERLRGAPIDIDLPHDRPRGSCRAPRPASVPRGSAPASPRRSAMPSGHSAAPLS
;
A
#
# COMPACT_ATOMS: atom_id res chain seq x y z
N MET A 1 -30.95 -26.26 -45.54
CA MET A 1 -31.88 -25.26 -46.10
C MET A 1 -32.87 -24.92 -44.99
N THR A 2 -32.46 -24.11 -44.01
CA THR A 2 -32.55 -22.63 -43.97
C THR A 2 -33.97 -22.13 -43.75
N SER A 3 -34.34 -21.98 -42.48
CA SER A 3 -35.33 -21.01 -42.02
C SER A 3 -34.85 -20.48 -40.66
N GLY A 4 -34.04 -19.41 -40.73
CA GLY A 4 -33.52 -18.70 -39.56
C GLY A 4 -34.61 -17.86 -38.88
N PRO A 5 -34.47 -17.57 -37.59
CA PRO A 5 -35.44 -16.77 -36.86
C PRO A 5 -35.24 -15.27 -37.14
N THR A 6 -36.36 -14.62 -37.37
CA THR A 6 -36.55 -13.23 -37.76
C THR A 6 -35.98 -12.27 -36.71
N ALA A 7 -35.01 -11.45 -37.11
CA ALA A 7 -34.54 -10.30 -36.35
C ALA A 7 -35.61 -9.20 -36.42
N LEU A 8 -36.23 -8.89 -35.28
CA LEU A 8 -36.99 -7.66 -35.09
C LEU A 8 -35.99 -6.52 -34.90
N ALA A 9 -35.70 -5.83 -36.00
CA ALA A 9 -35.02 -4.55 -35.99
C ALA A 9 -35.92 -3.52 -35.28
N ALA A 10 -35.58 -3.20 -34.03
CA ALA A 10 -36.01 -1.97 -33.40
C ALA A 10 -35.12 -0.84 -33.96
N GLU A 11 -35.60 -0.16 -34.99
CA GLU A 11 -35.10 1.15 -35.39
C GLU A 11 -35.43 2.16 -34.28
N GLY A 12 -34.56 2.22 -33.27
CA GLY A 12 -34.49 3.31 -32.31
C GLY A 12 -33.34 4.23 -32.70
N SER A 13 -33.68 5.41 -33.19
CA SER A 13 -32.75 6.52 -33.44
C SER A 13 -31.73 6.65 -32.31
N GLY A 14 -30.44 6.54 -32.66
CA GLY A 14 -29.32 6.77 -31.75
C GLY A 14 -29.33 8.21 -31.23
N GLY A 15 -30.00 8.43 -30.11
CA GLY A 15 -29.84 9.64 -29.32
C GLY A 15 -28.45 9.62 -28.70
N ALA A 16 -27.58 10.54 -29.13
CA ALA A 16 -26.28 10.73 -28.51
C ALA A 16 -26.47 11.00 -27.01
N LEU A 17 -26.07 10.04 -26.17
CA LEU A 17 -26.08 10.19 -24.72
C LEU A 17 -25.16 11.36 -24.35
N GLY A 18 -25.71 12.36 -23.64
CA GLY A 18 -24.97 13.55 -23.22
C GLY A 18 -23.69 13.20 -22.46
N GLU A 19 -22.61 13.88 -22.78
CA GLU A 19 -21.31 13.75 -22.10
C GLU A 19 -21.25 14.68 -20.89
N LEU A 20 -21.19 14.13 -19.69
CA LEU A 20 -21.10 14.93 -18.47
C LEU A 20 -19.65 15.22 -18.08
N ARG A 21 -18.75 14.25 -18.30
CA ARG A 21 -17.34 14.36 -17.93
C ARG A 21 -16.47 13.43 -18.78
N VAL A 22 -15.34 13.95 -19.24
CA VAL A 22 -14.32 13.18 -19.98
C VAL A 22 -12.97 13.32 -19.29
N ALA A 23 -12.26 12.21 -19.09
CA ALA A 23 -10.91 12.20 -18.53
C ALA A 23 -10.10 11.03 -19.08
N ARG A 24 -8.78 11.02 -18.87
CA ARG A 24 -7.97 9.82 -19.16
C ARG A 24 -8.28 8.70 -18.18
N LEU A 25 -8.15 7.45 -18.61
CA LEU A 25 -8.24 6.28 -17.71
C LEU A 25 -7.16 6.37 -16.64
N SER A 26 -7.36 5.79 -15.46
CA SER A 26 -6.23 5.56 -14.54
C SER A 26 -5.19 4.63 -15.20
N PRO A 27 -3.91 4.62 -14.78
CA PRO A 27 -2.93 3.67 -15.33
C PRO A 27 -3.37 2.19 -15.18
N ALA A 28 -4.13 1.87 -14.13
CA ALA A 28 -4.67 0.54 -13.91
C ALA A 28 -5.79 0.20 -14.90
N GLN A 29 -6.75 1.12 -15.10
CA GLN A 29 -7.81 0.95 -16.09
C GLN A 29 -7.27 0.88 -17.52
N GLU A 30 -6.27 1.69 -17.86
CA GLU A 30 -5.66 1.70 -19.19
C GLU A 30 -5.10 0.33 -19.56
N ARG A 31 -4.45 -0.36 -18.61
CA ARG A 31 -3.99 -1.74 -18.82
C ARG A 31 -5.14 -2.69 -19.15
N VAL A 32 -6.20 -2.66 -18.35
CA VAL A 32 -7.38 -3.53 -18.57
C VAL A 32 -8.03 -3.23 -19.91
N TRP A 33 -8.18 -1.94 -20.27
CA TRP A 33 -8.71 -1.51 -21.56
C TRP A 33 -7.84 -1.98 -22.72
N PHE A 34 -6.51 -1.92 -22.62
CA PHE A 34 -5.63 -2.45 -23.67
C PHE A 34 -5.76 -3.97 -23.84
N VAL A 35 -5.91 -4.71 -22.74
CA VAL A 35 -6.11 -6.16 -22.81
C VAL A 35 -7.45 -6.50 -23.49
N ASP A 36 -8.51 -5.80 -23.10
CA ASP A 36 -9.84 -5.96 -23.70
C ASP A 36 -9.85 -5.59 -25.20
N ALA A 37 -9.28 -4.42 -25.54
CA ALA A 37 -9.18 -3.95 -26.92
C ALA A 37 -8.29 -4.84 -27.81
N ALA A 38 -7.29 -5.52 -27.24
CA ALA A 38 -6.43 -6.45 -27.97
C ALA A 38 -7.10 -7.82 -28.22
N SER A 39 -8.12 -8.18 -27.45
CA SER A 39 -8.88 -9.42 -27.59
C SER A 39 -10.39 -9.17 -27.58
N PRO A 40 -10.95 -8.44 -28.58
CA PRO A 40 -12.37 -8.14 -28.61
C PRO A 40 -13.21 -9.42 -28.54
N GLY A 41 -14.25 -9.40 -27.70
CA GLY A 41 -15.13 -10.55 -27.51
C GLY A 41 -14.71 -11.52 -26.41
N ASN A 42 -13.68 -11.20 -25.62
CA ASN A 42 -13.27 -12.00 -24.48
C ASN A 42 -13.97 -11.55 -23.17
N ALA A 43 -14.23 -12.51 -22.27
CA ALA A 43 -14.85 -12.28 -20.96
C ALA A 43 -13.87 -12.26 -19.77
N THR A 44 -12.56 -12.18 -20.02
CA THR A 44 -11.49 -12.35 -18.98
C THR A 44 -11.66 -11.42 -17.79
N TYR A 45 -12.15 -10.21 -18.04
CA TYR A 45 -12.36 -9.19 -17.02
C TYR A 45 -13.85 -9.00 -16.67
N ASN A 46 -14.69 -10.01 -16.94
CA ASN A 46 -16.04 -10.03 -16.37
C ASN A 46 -15.99 -10.41 -14.88
N VAL A 47 -16.90 -9.82 -14.11
CA VAL A 47 -17.12 -10.11 -12.69
C VAL A 47 -18.59 -10.54 -12.52
N PRO A 48 -18.92 -11.82 -12.74
CA PRO A 48 -20.26 -12.37 -12.59
C PRO A 48 -20.57 -12.67 -11.11
N LEU A 49 -21.47 -11.91 -10.50
CA LEU A 49 -21.91 -12.09 -9.11
C LEU A 49 -23.29 -12.75 -9.08
N LEU A 50 -23.36 -14.04 -8.78
CA LEU A 50 -24.62 -14.76 -8.62
C LEU A 50 -25.07 -14.76 -7.16
N VAL A 51 -26.26 -14.26 -6.90
CA VAL A 51 -26.86 -14.15 -5.56
C VAL A 51 -28.19 -14.88 -5.54
N ARG A 52 -28.43 -15.70 -4.51
CA ARG A 52 -29.74 -16.26 -4.21
C ARG A 52 -30.46 -15.37 -3.21
N THR A 53 -31.77 -15.26 -3.35
CA THR A 53 -32.61 -14.56 -2.38
C THR A 53 -33.50 -15.55 -1.65
N ALA A 54 -33.82 -15.25 -0.40
CA ALA A 54 -34.76 -16.04 0.41
C ALA A 54 -36.23 -15.73 0.09
N GLN A 55 -36.48 -14.67 -0.69
CA GLN A 55 -37.80 -14.18 -1.07
C GLN A 55 -37.86 -13.93 -2.57
N HIS A 56 -39.08 -13.86 -3.11
CA HIS A 56 -39.28 -13.42 -4.48
C HIS A 56 -38.90 -11.95 -4.65
N LEU A 57 -38.21 -11.63 -5.74
CA LEU A 57 -37.81 -10.28 -6.07
C LEU A 57 -38.96 -9.56 -6.79
N ASP A 58 -39.23 -8.31 -6.42
CA ASP A 58 -39.99 -7.38 -7.26
C ASP A 58 -39.04 -6.85 -8.35
N PRO A 59 -39.22 -7.26 -9.62
CA PRO A 59 -38.30 -6.90 -10.67
C PRO A 59 -38.33 -5.41 -11.04
N GLU A 60 -39.45 -4.72 -10.79
CA GLU A 60 -39.57 -3.28 -11.02
C GLU A 60 -38.88 -2.50 -9.90
N ALA A 61 -39.04 -2.92 -8.64
CA ALA A 61 -38.30 -2.34 -7.53
C ALA A 61 -36.78 -2.57 -7.68
N PHE A 62 -36.37 -3.75 -8.15
CA PHE A 62 -34.97 -4.05 -8.44
C PHE A 62 -34.41 -3.18 -9.55
N ALA A 63 -35.14 -2.99 -10.65
CA ALA A 63 -34.73 -2.08 -11.72
C ALA A 63 -34.60 -0.62 -11.25
N ARG A 64 -35.54 -0.13 -10.42
CA ARG A 64 -35.44 1.22 -9.81
C ARG A 64 -34.22 1.34 -8.89
N ALA A 65 -33.94 0.31 -8.09
CA ALA A 65 -32.78 0.28 -7.20
C ALA A 65 -31.47 0.31 -7.98
N LEU A 66 -31.38 -0.48 -9.05
CA LEU A 66 -30.22 -0.50 -9.94
C LEU A 66 -30.01 0.83 -10.64
N GLY A 67 -31.09 1.49 -11.08
CA GLY A 67 -31.03 2.85 -11.63
C GLY A 67 -30.46 3.87 -10.63
N ARG A 68 -30.84 3.79 -9.34
CA ARG A 68 -30.27 4.64 -8.28
C ARG A 68 -28.78 4.35 -8.04
N LEU A 69 -28.38 3.08 -8.07
CA LEU A 69 -26.98 2.66 -7.93
C LEU A 69 -26.13 3.24 -9.06
N VAL A 70 -26.56 3.10 -10.32
CA VAL A 70 -25.84 3.63 -11.48
C VAL A 70 -25.84 5.16 -11.53
N ALA A 71 -26.89 5.81 -11.06
CA ALA A 71 -26.90 7.27 -10.92
C ALA A 71 -25.84 7.75 -9.92
N ARG A 72 -25.71 7.04 -8.79
CA ARG A 72 -24.80 7.38 -7.69
C ARG A 72 -23.33 7.15 -8.01
N HIS A 73 -23.01 6.03 -8.66
CA HIS A 73 -21.63 5.63 -8.97
C HIS A 73 -21.33 5.91 -10.45
N GLU A 74 -20.67 7.03 -10.75
CA GLU A 74 -20.37 7.47 -12.13
C GLU A 74 -19.68 6.39 -12.97
N ILE A 75 -18.84 5.59 -12.32
CA ILE A 75 -18.07 4.54 -12.96
C ILE A 75 -18.93 3.46 -13.64
N LEU A 76 -20.15 3.21 -13.13
CA LEU A 76 -21.05 2.19 -13.68
C LEU A 76 -21.74 2.65 -14.98
N ARG A 77 -21.78 3.96 -15.22
CA ARG A 77 -22.28 4.61 -16.45
C ARG A 77 -21.17 5.22 -17.30
N THR A 78 -19.93 4.78 -17.08
CA THR A 78 -18.77 5.24 -17.82
C THR A 78 -18.51 4.35 -19.01
N THR A 79 -18.29 4.96 -20.17
CA THR A 79 -17.85 4.31 -21.42
C THR A 79 -16.40 4.65 -21.71
N TYR A 80 -15.71 3.86 -22.54
CA TYR A 80 -14.28 3.97 -22.78
C TYR A 80 -13.98 4.03 -24.27
N ARG A 81 -13.22 5.04 -24.70
CA ARG A 81 -12.85 5.24 -26.11
C ARG A 81 -11.41 5.66 -26.27
N LEU A 82 -10.88 5.51 -27.48
CA LEU A 82 -9.62 6.12 -27.84
C LEU A 82 -9.86 7.59 -28.22
N GLY A 83 -9.29 8.52 -27.47
CA GLY A 83 -9.27 9.96 -27.79
C GLY A 83 -7.92 10.39 -28.38
N GLU A 84 -7.77 11.67 -28.68
CA GLU A 84 -6.54 12.23 -29.26
C GLU A 84 -5.30 12.05 -28.36
N ARG A 85 -5.51 12.07 -27.04
CA ARG A 85 -4.44 11.99 -26.03
C ARG A 85 -4.26 10.59 -25.44
N GLY A 86 -4.85 9.58 -26.09
CA GLY A 86 -4.88 8.19 -25.63
C GLY A 86 -6.26 7.76 -25.10
N PRO A 87 -6.33 6.64 -24.37
CA PRO A 87 -7.60 6.11 -23.85
C PRO A 87 -8.28 7.08 -22.88
N GLU A 88 -9.57 7.31 -23.09
CA GLU A 88 -10.43 8.22 -22.33
C GLU A 88 -11.65 7.48 -21.77
N GLN A 89 -12.05 7.89 -20.57
CA GLN A 89 -13.25 7.47 -19.88
C GLN A 89 -14.26 8.61 -19.97
N VAL A 90 -15.48 8.28 -20.38
CA VAL A 90 -16.56 9.21 -20.66
C VAL A 90 -17.76 8.86 -19.79
N VAL A 91 -18.03 9.70 -18.80
CA VAL A 91 -19.19 9.58 -17.92
C VAL A 91 -20.42 10.03 -18.69
N ARG A 92 -21.35 9.10 -18.92
CA ARG A 92 -22.61 9.34 -19.63
C ARG A 92 -23.70 9.77 -18.65
N GLU A 93 -24.72 10.46 -19.13
CA GLU A 93 -25.96 10.64 -18.37
C GLU A 93 -26.57 9.31 -17.92
N VAL A 94 -27.39 9.35 -16.87
CA VAL A 94 -28.00 8.15 -16.30
C VAL A 94 -28.98 7.56 -17.30
N THR A 95 -28.67 6.36 -17.79
CA THR A 95 -29.59 5.55 -18.58
C THR A 95 -30.28 4.51 -17.70
N ALA A 96 -31.51 4.14 -18.08
CA ALA A 96 -32.16 2.99 -17.47
C ALA A 96 -31.35 1.74 -17.77
N VAL A 97 -30.96 1.00 -16.73
CA VAL A 97 -30.29 -0.29 -16.90
C VAL A 97 -31.35 -1.36 -17.10
N PRO A 98 -31.38 -2.06 -18.25
CA PRO A 98 -32.34 -3.13 -18.46
C PRO A 98 -32.04 -4.30 -17.52
N VAL A 99 -33.08 -4.76 -16.81
CA VAL A 99 -33.03 -5.97 -15.98
C VAL A 99 -33.75 -7.08 -16.74
N ARG A 100 -32.99 -8.07 -17.22
CA ARG A 100 -33.58 -9.23 -17.91
C ARG A 100 -34.28 -10.12 -16.89
N ARG A 101 -35.53 -10.49 -17.16
CA ARG A 101 -36.33 -11.36 -16.32
C ARG A 101 -36.47 -12.71 -17.00
N VAL A 102 -36.29 -13.78 -16.23
CA VAL A 102 -36.41 -15.16 -16.70
C VAL A 102 -37.29 -15.92 -15.73
N ASP A 103 -38.48 -16.32 -16.18
CA ASP A 103 -39.32 -17.27 -15.45
C ASP A 103 -38.88 -18.68 -15.81
N LEU A 104 -38.53 -19.48 -14.80
CA LEU A 104 -38.10 -20.86 -14.98
C LEU A 104 -39.29 -21.82 -15.13
N GLY A 105 -40.51 -21.39 -14.80
CA GLY A 105 -41.69 -22.25 -14.78
C GLY A 105 -41.48 -23.52 -13.94
N ALA A 106 -42.03 -24.64 -14.39
CA ALA A 106 -41.90 -25.95 -13.73
C ALA A 106 -40.63 -26.72 -14.13
N HIS A 107 -39.48 -26.04 -14.28
CA HIS A 107 -38.23 -26.72 -14.64
C HIS A 107 -37.84 -27.76 -13.56
N PRO A 108 -37.44 -28.99 -13.93
CA PRO A 108 -37.17 -30.07 -12.97
C PRO A 108 -35.97 -29.80 -12.05
N ASP A 109 -34.99 -29.04 -12.54
CA ASP A 109 -33.84 -28.56 -11.75
C ASP A 109 -33.64 -27.04 -11.96
N PRO A 110 -34.37 -26.18 -11.24
CA PRO A 110 -34.29 -24.74 -11.43
C PRO A 110 -32.94 -24.18 -10.98
N VAL A 111 -32.34 -24.73 -9.91
CA VAL A 111 -31.05 -24.25 -9.36
C VAL A 111 -29.91 -24.55 -10.32
N GLY A 112 -29.83 -25.78 -10.86
CA GLY A 112 -28.84 -26.13 -11.86
C GLY A 112 -29.01 -25.34 -13.16
N ARG A 113 -30.26 -25.09 -13.58
CA ARG A 113 -30.55 -24.26 -14.76
C ARG A 113 -30.07 -22.81 -14.59
N VAL A 114 -30.30 -22.20 -13.42
CA VAL A 114 -29.81 -20.85 -13.12
C VAL A 114 -28.29 -20.80 -13.15
N ARG A 115 -27.62 -21.75 -12.49
CA ARG A 115 -26.16 -21.81 -12.51
C ARG A 115 -25.62 -21.93 -13.94
N ALA A 116 -26.14 -22.84 -14.74
CA ALA A 116 -25.71 -23.02 -16.13
C ALA A 116 -25.95 -21.76 -16.98
N ALA A 117 -27.12 -21.12 -16.85
CA ALA A 117 -27.42 -19.88 -17.56
C ALA A 117 -26.53 -18.72 -17.09
N ALA A 118 -26.23 -18.62 -15.80
CA ALA A 118 -25.34 -17.60 -15.26
C ALA A 118 -23.89 -17.81 -15.72
N GLU A 119 -23.42 -19.05 -15.83
CA GLU A 119 -22.11 -19.39 -16.39
C GLU A 119 -22.03 -19.11 -17.90
N GLU A 120 -23.12 -19.27 -18.65
CA GLU A 120 -23.19 -18.86 -20.06
C GLU A 120 -23.08 -17.33 -20.18
N LEU A 121 -23.89 -16.59 -19.41
CA LEU A 121 -23.86 -15.12 -19.36
C LEU A 121 -22.50 -14.58 -18.90
N ALA A 122 -21.83 -15.27 -17.97
CA ALA A 122 -20.51 -14.89 -17.48
C ALA A 122 -19.46 -14.82 -18.60
N ARG A 123 -19.65 -15.58 -19.70
CA ARG A 123 -18.77 -15.62 -20.87
C ARG A 123 -19.15 -14.61 -21.96
N GLU A 124 -20.26 -13.90 -21.80
CA GLU A 124 -20.65 -12.87 -22.76
C GLU A 124 -19.78 -11.61 -22.57
N PRO A 125 -19.06 -11.16 -23.60
CA PRO A 125 -18.18 -9.99 -23.50
C PRO A 125 -18.97 -8.69 -23.30
N PHE A 126 -18.31 -7.66 -22.76
CA PHE A 126 -18.80 -6.29 -22.80
C PHE A 126 -18.22 -5.55 -24.00
N ASP A 127 -18.97 -4.60 -24.56
CA ASP A 127 -18.42 -3.55 -25.40
C ASP A 127 -18.21 -2.30 -24.54
N LEU A 128 -16.94 -2.02 -24.21
CA LEU A 128 -16.58 -0.87 -23.38
C LEU A 128 -16.84 0.48 -24.08
N GLY A 129 -16.90 0.51 -25.41
CA GLY A 129 -17.12 1.73 -26.20
C GLY A 129 -18.56 2.24 -26.13
N THR A 130 -19.52 1.32 -26.09
CA THR A 130 -20.95 1.62 -26.08
C THR A 130 -21.56 1.53 -24.67
N GLY A 131 -21.03 0.65 -23.81
CA GLY A 131 -21.56 0.41 -22.47
C GLY A 131 -23.03 -0.10 -22.48
N PRO A 132 -23.69 -0.19 -21.32
CA PRO A 132 -23.15 0.00 -19.97
C PRO A 132 -22.21 -1.13 -19.54
N VAL A 133 -21.33 -0.86 -18.57
CA VAL A 133 -20.38 -1.85 -18.00
C VAL A 133 -21.00 -2.72 -16.89
N LEU A 134 -22.33 -2.84 -16.92
CA LEU A 134 -23.13 -3.65 -16.00
C LEU A 134 -24.34 -4.23 -16.74
N ARG A 135 -24.66 -5.49 -16.46
CA ARG A 135 -25.86 -6.21 -16.88
C ARG A 135 -26.49 -6.89 -15.67
N ALA A 136 -27.83 -6.97 -15.63
CA ALA A 136 -28.56 -7.61 -14.55
C ALA A 136 -29.59 -8.61 -15.07
N VAL A 137 -29.63 -9.78 -14.46
CA VAL A 137 -30.62 -10.84 -14.76
C VAL A 137 -31.27 -11.31 -13.47
N ILE A 138 -32.59 -11.48 -13.48
CA ILE A 138 -33.37 -12.08 -12.39
C ILE A 138 -33.98 -13.38 -12.90
N TRP A 139 -33.83 -14.45 -12.14
CA TRP A 139 -34.53 -15.71 -12.33
C TRP A 139 -35.58 -15.92 -11.24
N GLN A 140 -36.79 -16.22 -11.67
CA GLN A 140 -37.94 -16.48 -10.79
C GLN A 140 -38.43 -17.91 -10.94
N GLY A 141 -39.18 -18.40 -9.94
CA GLY A 141 -39.70 -19.76 -9.92
C GLY A 141 -38.73 -20.78 -9.31
N ILE A 142 -37.75 -20.34 -8.52
CA ILE A 142 -36.89 -21.24 -7.75
C ILE A 142 -37.59 -21.56 -6.41
N PRO A 143 -37.61 -22.83 -5.95
CA PRO A 143 -38.13 -23.15 -4.62
C PRO A 143 -37.35 -22.42 -3.52
N GLY A 144 -38.05 -21.69 -2.65
CA GLY A 144 -37.45 -21.00 -1.51
C GLY A 144 -36.84 -19.62 -1.81
N GLY A 145 -37.18 -19.01 -2.95
CA GLY A 145 -36.85 -17.62 -3.30
C GLY A 145 -36.48 -17.46 -4.77
N ASP A 146 -35.82 -16.37 -5.13
CA ASP A 146 -35.36 -16.08 -6.50
C ASP A 146 -33.82 -16.08 -6.57
N ALA A 147 -33.27 -15.76 -7.73
CA ALA A 147 -31.84 -15.50 -7.89
C ALA A 147 -31.63 -14.31 -8.83
N PHE A 148 -30.53 -13.59 -8.64
CA PHE A 148 -30.09 -12.58 -9.59
C PHE A 148 -28.60 -12.67 -9.89
N LEU A 149 -28.23 -12.29 -11.11
CA LEU A 149 -26.85 -12.10 -11.55
C LEU A 149 -26.62 -10.60 -11.76
N LEU A 150 -25.61 -10.06 -11.10
CA LEU A 150 -24.97 -8.81 -11.51
C LEU A 150 -23.70 -9.17 -12.27
N LEU A 151 -23.72 -8.93 -13.57
CA LEU A 151 -22.55 -9.09 -14.41
C LEU A 151 -21.92 -7.71 -14.60
N LEU A 152 -20.70 -7.54 -14.10
CA LEU A 152 -19.94 -6.28 -14.13
C LEU A 152 -18.69 -6.45 -14.98
N HIS A 153 -18.13 -5.35 -15.49
CA HIS A 153 -16.77 -5.37 -16.03
C HIS A 153 -15.76 -4.88 -14.97
N HIS A 154 -14.64 -5.59 -14.82
CA HIS A 154 -13.60 -5.34 -13.81
C HIS A 154 -12.92 -3.97 -14.01
N ILE A 155 -13.02 -3.33 -15.18
CA ILE A 155 -12.57 -1.94 -15.38
C ILE A 155 -13.30 -0.91 -14.49
N ALA A 156 -14.51 -1.28 -14.02
CA ALA A 156 -15.37 -0.43 -13.21
C ALA A 156 -15.47 -0.87 -11.75
N VAL A 157 -15.07 -2.09 -11.41
CA VAL A 157 -15.19 -2.65 -10.06
C VAL A 157 -13.96 -3.48 -9.69
N ASP A 158 -13.69 -3.60 -8.40
CA ASP A 158 -12.74 -4.56 -7.85
C ASP A 158 -13.32 -5.25 -6.60
N GLY A 159 -12.56 -6.15 -5.96
CA GLY A 159 -13.05 -6.89 -4.79
C GLY A 159 -13.54 -6.00 -3.65
N TRP A 160 -12.87 -4.87 -3.40
CA TRP A 160 -13.27 -3.90 -2.35
C TRP A 160 -14.48 -3.05 -2.76
N SER A 161 -14.81 -2.99 -4.05
CA SER A 161 -16.03 -2.35 -4.54
C SER A 161 -17.28 -3.17 -4.23
N LEU A 162 -17.17 -4.49 -4.01
CA LEU A 162 -18.33 -5.37 -3.89
C LEU A 162 -19.19 -5.04 -2.68
N ALA A 163 -18.57 -4.77 -1.52
CA ALA A 163 -19.30 -4.46 -0.30
C ALA A 163 -20.15 -3.18 -0.42
N PRO A 164 -19.58 -1.99 -0.71
CA PRO A 164 -20.38 -0.77 -0.87
C PRO A 164 -21.39 -0.88 -2.02
N LEU A 165 -21.08 -1.62 -3.09
CA LEU A 165 -21.99 -1.83 -4.23
C LEU A 165 -23.22 -2.64 -3.81
N LEU A 166 -23.04 -3.75 -3.09
CA LEU A 166 -24.14 -4.61 -2.63
C LEU A 166 -24.96 -3.95 -1.52
N GLU A 167 -24.30 -3.25 -0.58
CA GLU A 167 -24.98 -2.46 0.46
C GLU A 167 -25.89 -1.39 -0.15
N ASP A 168 -25.36 -0.59 -1.09
CA ASP A 168 -26.09 0.48 -1.73
C ASP A 168 -27.27 -0.07 -2.57
N LEU A 169 -27.06 -1.20 -3.27
CA LEU A 169 -28.12 -1.86 -4.04
C LEU A 169 -29.22 -2.40 -3.13
N ALA A 170 -28.87 -3.12 -2.07
CA ALA A 170 -29.82 -3.69 -1.12
C ALA A 170 -30.61 -2.61 -0.36
N GLY A 171 -29.94 -1.53 0.04
CA GLY A 171 -30.59 -0.36 0.64
C GLY A 171 -31.58 0.28 -0.32
N ALA A 172 -31.16 0.54 -1.56
CA ALA A 172 -32.02 1.11 -2.59
C ALA A 172 -33.21 0.19 -2.95
N TYR A 173 -33.01 -1.12 -2.96
CA TYR A 173 -34.05 -2.11 -3.24
C TYR A 173 -35.12 -2.14 -2.14
N ARG A 174 -34.71 -2.19 -0.86
CA ARG A 174 -35.65 -2.15 0.27
C ARG A 174 -36.49 -0.88 0.26
N ALA A 175 -35.88 0.28 -0.01
CA ALA A 175 -36.61 1.53 -0.17
C ALA A 175 -37.58 1.49 -1.37
N ALA A 176 -37.18 0.89 -2.49
CA ALA A 176 -38.00 0.77 -3.69
C ALA A 176 -39.19 -0.20 -3.53
N CYS A 177 -39.15 -1.12 -2.57
CA CYS A 177 -40.23 -2.04 -2.20
C CYS A 177 -41.24 -1.42 -1.20
N GLY A 178 -41.13 -0.13 -0.89
CA GLY A 178 -41.99 0.56 0.08
C GLY A 178 -41.42 0.66 1.50
N GLY A 179 -40.16 0.27 1.70
CA GLY A 179 -39.45 0.49 2.96
C GLY A 179 -39.04 1.95 3.19
N THR A 180 -38.43 2.23 4.34
CA THR A 180 -37.88 3.56 4.67
C THR A 180 -36.92 4.07 3.58
N PRO A 181 -36.94 5.37 3.24
CA PRO A 181 -36.00 5.96 2.29
C PRO A 181 -34.56 5.63 2.67
N PHE A 182 -33.81 5.09 1.71
CA PHE A 182 -32.40 4.80 1.89
C PHE A 182 -31.56 6.01 1.48
N VAL A 183 -30.82 6.56 2.44
CA VAL A 183 -29.86 7.65 2.22
C VAL A 183 -28.46 7.10 2.48
N PRO A 184 -27.71 6.69 1.45
CA PRO A 184 -26.35 6.21 1.64
C PRO A 184 -25.43 7.38 2.04
N PRO A 185 -24.32 7.10 2.76
CA PRO A 185 -23.31 8.13 3.07
C PRO A 185 -22.84 8.87 1.82
N PRO A 186 -22.49 10.17 1.90
CA PRO A 186 -22.01 10.91 0.73
C PRO A 186 -20.70 10.29 0.21
N LEU A 187 -20.51 10.32 -1.12
CA LEU A 187 -19.22 9.97 -1.73
C LEU A 187 -18.37 11.24 -1.78
N PRO A 188 -17.17 11.27 -1.14
CA PRO A 188 -16.33 12.46 -1.12
C PRO A 188 -15.69 12.77 -2.48
N ALA A 189 -15.64 11.79 -3.38
CA ALA A 189 -15.13 11.90 -4.74
C ALA A 189 -15.83 10.89 -5.66
N GLN A 190 -15.61 11.00 -6.97
CA GLN A 190 -15.96 9.98 -7.94
C GLN A 190 -14.68 9.32 -8.48
N TYR A 191 -14.81 8.14 -9.10
CA TYR A 191 -13.62 7.42 -9.58
C TYR A 191 -12.84 8.21 -10.64
N VAL A 192 -13.50 9.07 -11.42
CA VAL A 192 -12.80 9.95 -12.37
C VAL A 192 -11.81 10.88 -11.67
N ASP A 193 -12.12 11.37 -10.46
CA ASP A 193 -11.20 12.19 -9.67
C ASP A 193 -9.96 11.41 -9.26
N VAL A 194 -10.15 10.15 -8.85
CA VAL A 194 -9.07 9.21 -8.55
C VAL A 194 -8.20 8.96 -9.78
N ALA A 195 -8.80 8.77 -10.95
CA ALA A 195 -8.07 8.53 -12.18
C ALA A 195 -7.21 9.73 -12.60
N VAL A 196 -7.72 10.95 -12.43
CA VAL A 196 -6.97 12.19 -12.68
C VAL A 196 -5.79 12.30 -11.72
N ALA A 197 -6.00 12.08 -10.42
CA ALA A 197 -4.93 12.09 -9.43
C ALA A 197 -3.86 11.02 -9.71
N ALA A 198 -4.28 9.78 -9.99
CA ALA A 198 -3.37 8.69 -10.30
C ALA A 198 -2.53 8.93 -11.56
N ARG A 199 -3.06 9.68 -12.53
CA ARG A 199 -2.31 10.10 -13.73
C ARG A 199 -1.27 11.17 -13.42
N ALA A 200 -1.59 12.12 -12.55
CA ALA A 200 -0.64 13.12 -12.09
C ALA A 200 0.52 12.46 -11.32
N ASP A 201 0.20 11.57 -10.38
CA ASP A 201 1.18 10.79 -9.63
C ASP A 201 2.08 9.95 -10.56
N ALA A 202 1.48 9.26 -11.53
CA ALA A 202 2.23 8.42 -12.48
C ALA A 202 3.11 9.22 -13.46
N ALA A 203 2.92 10.54 -13.57
CA ALA A 203 3.75 11.42 -14.39
C ALA A 203 4.89 12.08 -13.59
N ASP A 204 4.88 11.95 -12.25
CA ASP A 204 5.89 12.54 -11.38
C ASP A 204 7.30 11.98 -11.72
N PRO A 205 8.31 12.82 -11.97
CA PRO A 205 9.69 12.40 -12.17
C PRO A 205 10.25 11.50 -11.05
N GLN A 206 9.83 11.68 -9.80
CA GLN A 206 10.22 10.83 -8.67
C GLN A 206 9.64 9.42 -8.80
N VAL A 207 8.41 9.29 -9.29
CA VAL A 207 7.79 7.99 -9.57
C VAL A 207 8.51 7.30 -10.74
N HIS A 208 8.87 8.04 -11.79
CA HIS A 208 9.70 7.49 -12.87
C HIS A 208 11.07 7.00 -12.40
N GLU A 209 11.73 7.71 -11.49
CA GLU A 209 12.97 7.29 -10.84
C GLU A 209 12.79 5.99 -10.04
N LEU A 210 11.72 5.89 -9.25
CA LEU A 210 11.36 4.68 -8.52
C LEU A 210 11.10 3.50 -9.46
N ILE A 211 10.38 3.72 -10.55
CA ILE A 211 10.14 2.70 -11.59
C ILE A 211 11.46 2.23 -12.19
N ARG A 212 12.39 3.13 -12.51
CA ARG A 212 13.67 2.74 -13.11
C ARG A 212 14.52 1.91 -12.15
N ARG A 213 14.61 2.33 -10.88
CA ARG A 213 15.32 1.57 -9.83
C ARG A 213 14.69 0.19 -9.65
N ARG A 214 13.36 0.14 -9.51
CA ARG A 214 12.63 -1.13 -9.37
C ARG A 214 12.78 -2.02 -10.60
N ALA A 215 12.79 -1.45 -11.80
CA ALA A 215 13.02 -2.20 -13.02
C ALA A 215 14.43 -2.82 -13.06
N ALA A 216 15.46 -2.08 -12.64
CA ALA A 216 16.83 -2.59 -12.54
C ALA A 216 16.95 -3.74 -11.52
N GLU A 217 16.18 -3.71 -10.42
CA GLU A 217 16.14 -4.79 -9.42
C GLU A 217 15.46 -6.07 -9.95
N LEU A 218 14.43 -5.93 -10.80
CA LEU A 218 13.63 -7.04 -11.32
C LEU A 218 14.18 -7.61 -12.64
N ALA A 219 14.91 -6.81 -13.42
CA ALA A 219 15.44 -7.20 -14.72
C ALA A 219 16.33 -8.46 -14.69
N PRO A 220 17.23 -8.66 -13.69
CA PRO A 220 18.09 -9.84 -13.60
C PRO A 220 17.33 -11.16 -13.37
N VAL A 221 16.13 -11.10 -12.80
CA VAL A 221 15.35 -12.32 -12.49
C VAL A 221 14.88 -12.97 -13.79
N ARG A 222 15.14 -14.28 -13.97
CA ARG A 222 14.82 -15.01 -15.19
C ARG A 222 13.30 -15.07 -15.44
N ALA A 223 12.85 -14.65 -16.62
CA ALA A 223 11.46 -14.74 -17.06
C ALA A 223 11.02 -16.19 -17.39
N GLY A 224 9.71 -16.38 -17.64
CA GLY A 224 9.17 -17.65 -18.13
C GLY A 224 9.26 -18.76 -17.08
N LEU A 225 8.65 -18.55 -15.93
CA LEU A 225 8.51 -19.53 -14.87
C LEU A 225 7.59 -20.66 -15.34
N ARG A 226 8.06 -21.91 -15.26
CA ARG A 226 7.27 -23.10 -15.61
C ARG A 226 7.31 -24.07 -14.45
N LEU A 227 6.15 -24.58 -14.06
CA LEU A 227 6.03 -25.63 -13.06
C LEU A 227 6.01 -27.00 -13.75
N ALA A 228 6.42 -28.04 -13.02
CA ALA A 228 6.33 -29.42 -13.48
C ALA A 228 4.90 -29.76 -13.96
N GLY A 229 4.81 -30.46 -15.09
CA GLY A 229 3.53 -30.78 -15.75
C GLY A 229 3.04 -29.73 -16.75
N ALA A 230 3.72 -28.58 -16.89
CA ALA A 230 3.41 -27.59 -17.91
C ALA A 230 3.71 -28.12 -19.33
N ARG A 231 2.78 -27.87 -20.26
CA ARG A 231 2.97 -28.12 -21.70
C ARG A 231 3.70 -26.94 -22.37
N PRO A 232 4.51 -27.19 -23.40
CA PRO A 232 5.06 -26.13 -24.23
C PRO A 232 3.93 -25.50 -25.05
N VAL A 233 3.60 -24.25 -24.74
CA VAL A 233 2.62 -23.44 -25.48
C VAL A 233 3.31 -22.16 -25.96
N ALA A 234 2.97 -21.71 -27.16
CA ALA A 234 3.40 -20.42 -27.67
C ALA A 234 2.92 -19.29 -26.73
N PRO A 235 3.65 -18.18 -26.59
CA PRO A 235 3.17 -17.04 -25.81
C PRO A 235 1.84 -16.54 -26.37
N ALA A 236 0.79 -16.58 -25.54
CA ALA A 236 -0.50 -15.95 -25.86
C ALA A 236 -0.57 -14.53 -25.27
N PRO A 237 -1.17 -13.56 -25.97
CA PRO A 237 -1.48 -12.24 -25.41
C PRO A 237 -2.28 -12.36 -24.11
N ASP A 238 -2.08 -11.42 -23.19
CA ASP A 238 -2.91 -11.35 -21.99
C ASP A 238 -4.39 -11.24 -22.35
N GLY A 239 -5.25 -11.97 -21.63
CA GLY A 239 -6.70 -11.95 -21.86
C GLY A 239 -7.19 -12.74 -23.05
N SER A 240 -6.38 -13.63 -23.64
CA SER A 240 -6.80 -14.53 -24.74
C SER A 240 -6.80 -16.02 -24.37
N ARG A 241 -6.53 -16.35 -23.10
CA ARG A 241 -6.29 -17.72 -22.63
C ARG A 241 -7.61 -18.41 -22.26
N ALA A 242 -7.82 -19.62 -22.78
CA ALA A 242 -8.83 -20.52 -22.22
C ALA A 242 -8.44 -20.91 -20.79
N GLY A 243 -9.41 -20.94 -19.89
CA GLY A 243 -9.12 -21.16 -18.48
C GLY A 243 -10.18 -21.96 -17.74
N ALA A 244 -9.72 -22.57 -16.66
CA ALA A 244 -10.55 -23.29 -15.71
C ALA A 244 -10.13 -22.96 -14.28
N GLN A 245 -10.98 -23.31 -13.33
CA GLN A 245 -10.75 -23.08 -11.90
C GLN A 245 -10.96 -24.39 -11.13
N LEU A 246 -10.07 -24.69 -10.19
CA LEU A 246 -10.20 -25.80 -9.26
C LEU A 246 -10.01 -25.31 -7.83
N ALA A 247 -10.86 -25.79 -6.92
CA ALA A 247 -10.87 -25.39 -5.51
C ALA A 247 -10.34 -26.51 -4.61
N PHE A 248 -9.56 -26.13 -3.60
CA PHE A 248 -8.92 -27.00 -2.64
C PHE A 248 -9.09 -26.44 -1.23
N PRO A 249 -9.33 -27.27 -0.21
CA PRO A 249 -9.40 -26.79 1.17
C PRO A 249 -8.01 -26.35 1.64
N VAL A 250 -7.93 -25.23 2.35
CA VAL A 250 -6.72 -24.81 3.05
C VAL A 250 -6.73 -25.43 4.46
N PRO A 251 -5.62 -26.02 4.93
CA PRO A 251 -5.56 -26.60 6.27
C PRO A 251 -5.89 -25.59 7.37
N VAL A 252 -6.57 -26.06 8.41
CA VAL A 252 -6.78 -25.29 9.65
C VAL A 252 -5.44 -24.99 10.34
N GLY A 253 -5.38 -23.91 11.11
CA GLY A 253 -4.19 -23.54 11.89
C GLY A 253 -3.27 -22.50 11.25
N VAL A 254 -3.55 -22.03 10.03
CA VAL A 254 -2.81 -20.90 9.42
C VAL A 254 -2.89 -19.63 10.29
N PRO A 255 -4.04 -19.21 10.85
CA PRO A 255 -4.11 -18.06 11.75
C PRO A 255 -3.28 -18.26 13.04
N GLU A 256 -3.34 -19.44 13.64
CA GLU A 256 -2.57 -19.81 14.83
C GLU A 256 -1.07 -19.81 14.56
N LEU A 257 -0.64 -20.34 13.40
CA LEU A 257 0.75 -20.31 12.98
C LEU A 257 1.21 -18.87 12.77
N ALA A 258 0.44 -18.06 12.04
CA ALA A 258 0.73 -16.65 11.84
C ALA A 258 0.92 -15.90 13.17
N ARG A 259 0.04 -16.14 14.15
CA ARG A 259 0.16 -15.59 15.51
C ARG A 259 1.43 -16.07 16.22
N THR A 260 1.75 -17.36 16.10
CA THR A 260 2.95 -17.99 16.71
C THR A 260 4.24 -17.41 16.14
N LEU A 261 4.29 -17.21 14.82
CA LEU A 261 5.43 -16.64 14.10
C LEU A 261 5.48 -15.10 14.16
N ARG A 262 4.45 -14.45 14.73
CA ARG A 262 4.28 -12.99 14.76
C ARG A 262 4.30 -12.36 13.37
N VAL A 263 3.59 -12.99 12.44
CA VAL A 263 3.37 -12.53 11.07
C VAL A 263 1.87 -12.54 10.75
N THR A 264 1.48 -12.12 9.54
CA THR A 264 0.09 -12.18 9.10
C THR A 264 -0.22 -13.50 8.38
N PRO A 265 -1.49 -13.94 8.30
CA PRO A 265 -1.87 -15.09 7.46
C PRO A 265 -1.40 -14.94 6.01
N PHE A 266 -1.45 -13.72 5.46
CA PHE A 266 -0.89 -13.39 4.16
C PHE A 266 0.59 -13.78 4.02
N VAL A 267 1.43 -13.51 5.02
CA VAL A 267 2.85 -13.88 4.99
C VAL A 267 3.02 -15.40 4.99
N VAL A 268 2.26 -16.12 5.82
CA VAL A 268 2.31 -17.60 5.87
C VAL A 268 1.90 -18.21 4.53
N LEU A 269 0.79 -17.75 3.96
CA LEU A 269 0.28 -18.26 2.68
C LEU A 269 1.23 -17.90 1.52
N THR A 270 1.78 -16.69 1.51
CA THR A 270 2.78 -16.27 0.51
C THR A 270 4.05 -17.11 0.62
N ALA A 271 4.54 -17.38 1.83
CA ALA A 271 5.69 -18.27 2.05
C ALA A 271 5.40 -19.70 1.56
N ALA A 272 4.19 -20.22 1.80
CA ALA A 272 3.77 -21.51 1.29
C ALA A 272 3.70 -21.56 -0.24
N VAL A 273 3.18 -20.51 -0.88
CA VAL A 273 3.18 -20.38 -2.35
C VAL A 273 4.60 -20.31 -2.90
N GLN A 274 5.49 -19.53 -2.26
CA GLN A 274 6.90 -19.45 -2.68
C GLN A 274 7.61 -20.80 -2.56
N ALA A 275 7.43 -21.50 -1.44
CA ALA A 275 7.99 -22.84 -1.23
C ALA A 275 7.44 -23.86 -2.23
N LEU A 276 6.14 -23.80 -2.53
CA LEU A 276 5.50 -24.65 -3.54
C LEU A 276 6.11 -24.38 -4.93
N ILE A 277 6.14 -23.13 -5.37
CA ILE A 277 6.72 -22.76 -6.69
C ILE A 277 8.19 -23.19 -6.79
N HIS A 278 8.98 -22.98 -5.73
CA HIS A 278 10.37 -23.43 -5.67
C HIS A 278 10.50 -24.94 -5.80
N GLY A 279 9.62 -25.71 -5.13
CA GLY A 279 9.52 -27.16 -5.28
C GLY A 279 9.19 -27.57 -6.72
N TRP A 280 8.17 -26.97 -7.32
CA TRP A 280 7.62 -27.33 -8.64
C TRP A 280 8.40 -26.82 -9.85
N SER A 281 9.18 -25.76 -9.69
CA SER A 281 9.97 -25.18 -10.79
C SER A 281 11.46 -25.52 -10.71
N GLY A 282 11.95 -25.94 -9.53
CA GLY A 282 13.38 -26.05 -9.25
C GLY A 282 14.14 -24.72 -9.28
N ARG A 283 13.44 -23.58 -9.30
CA ARG A 283 14.08 -22.25 -9.27
C ARG A 283 14.23 -21.74 -7.84
N ASP A 284 15.43 -21.26 -7.52
CA ASP A 284 15.70 -20.59 -6.25
C ASP A 284 15.23 -19.13 -6.28
N GLU A 285 15.15 -18.53 -7.47
CA GLU A 285 14.72 -17.15 -7.66
C GLU A 285 13.71 -17.01 -8.80
N PHE A 286 12.62 -16.28 -8.53
CA PHE A 286 11.54 -16.04 -9.49
C PHE A 286 10.72 -14.78 -9.13
N LEU A 287 9.88 -14.32 -10.06
CA LEU A 287 8.94 -13.23 -9.83
C LEU A 287 7.54 -13.81 -9.55
N LEU A 288 6.91 -13.33 -8.49
CA LEU A 288 5.52 -13.62 -8.12
C LEU A 288 4.68 -12.35 -8.25
N ALA A 289 3.56 -12.39 -8.95
CA ALA A 289 2.61 -11.28 -8.95
C ALA A 289 1.76 -11.33 -7.68
N VAL A 290 1.77 -10.26 -6.90
CA VAL A 290 0.88 -10.07 -5.75
C VAL A 290 -0.07 -8.91 -6.06
N MET A 291 -1.35 -9.06 -5.73
CA MET A 291 -2.34 -8.01 -5.95
C MET A 291 -2.55 -7.21 -4.67
N THR A 292 -2.55 -5.88 -4.79
CA THR A 292 -2.86 -4.97 -3.69
C THR A 292 -4.16 -4.24 -3.99
N ALA A 293 -4.96 -3.96 -2.96
CA ALA A 293 -6.18 -3.17 -3.10
C ALA A 293 -5.90 -1.73 -3.57
N ASN A 294 -4.73 -1.19 -3.21
CA ASN A 294 -4.25 0.14 -3.60
C ASN A 294 -5.25 1.28 -3.26
N ARG A 295 -6.01 1.10 -2.17
CA ARG A 295 -6.91 2.08 -1.56
C ARG A 295 -6.23 2.67 -0.33
N LEU A 296 -5.47 3.75 -0.55
CA LEU A 296 -4.57 4.34 0.46
C LEU A 296 -5.16 5.55 1.20
N ALA A 297 -6.36 5.96 0.80
CA ALA A 297 -7.07 7.10 1.35
C ALA A 297 -8.44 6.60 1.84
N VAL A 298 -8.89 7.07 3.00
CA VAL A 298 -10.16 6.65 3.62
C VAL A 298 -11.33 7.02 2.71
N GLU A 299 -11.18 8.13 1.98
CA GLU A 299 -12.10 8.61 0.95
C GLU A 299 -12.34 7.58 -0.14
N HIS A 300 -11.40 6.65 -0.37
CA HIS A 300 -11.52 5.59 -1.36
C HIS A 300 -12.24 4.35 -0.82
N GLU A 301 -12.45 4.17 0.48
CA GLU A 301 -12.98 2.92 1.03
C GLU A 301 -14.38 2.59 0.50
N ARG A 302 -15.26 3.58 0.36
CA ARG A 302 -16.63 3.41 -0.16
C ARG A 302 -16.77 3.63 -1.68
N LEU A 303 -15.69 3.98 -2.39
CA LEU A 303 -15.77 4.23 -3.83
C LEU A 303 -15.84 2.93 -4.63
N VAL A 304 -16.81 2.82 -5.52
CA VAL A 304 -16.83 1.77 -6.54
C VAL A 304 -15.83 2.15 -7.64
N GLY A 305 -14.96 1.21 -8.04
CA GLY A 305 -13.95 1.48 -9.06
C GLY A 305 -12.85 0.42 -9.14
N PHE A 306 -11.98 0.52 -10.15
CA PHE A 306 -10.84 -0.38 -10.32
C PHE A 306 -9.57 0.18 -9.69
N PHE A 307 -9.28 -0.15 -8.44
CA PHE A 307 -8.08 0.35 -7.73
C PHE A 307 -6.92 -0.65 -7.76
N VAL A 308 -7.24 -1.94 -7.84
CA VAL A 308 -6.28 -3.04 -7.73
C VAL A 308 -5.04 -2.81 -8.58
N ASN A 309 -3.88 -2.96 -7.96
CA ASN A 309 -2.59 -2.94 -8.65
C ASN A 309 -1.89 -4.29 -8.52
N THR A 310 -1.10 -4.62 -9.54
CA THR A 310 -0.27 -5.82 -9.56
C THR A 310 1.16 -5.45 -9.20
N VAL A 311 1.69 -6.06 -8.16
CA VAL A 311 3.04 -5.79 -7.62
C VAL A 311 3.91 -7.04 -7.83
N PRO A 312 4.92 -6.99 -8.71
CA PRO A 312 5.88 -8.06 -8.86
C PRO A 312 6.83 -8.10 -7.65
N VAL A 313 6.84 -9.24 -6.97
CA VAL A 313 7.72 -9.53 -5.84
C VAL A 313 8.82 -10.48 -6.31
N ARG A 314 10.08 -10.06 -6.12
CA ARG A 314 11.25 -10.92 -6.31
C ARG A 314 11.30 -11.89 -5.13
N CYS A 315 11.15 -13.17 -5.41
CA CYS A 315 11.16 -14.23 -4.41
C CYS A 315 12.49 -14.96 -4.49
N ALA A 316 13.13 -15.19 -3.35
CA ALA A 316 14.34 -15.99 -3.22
C ALA A 316 14.11 -17.05 -2.14
N VAL A 317 14.17 -18.33 -2.52
CA VAL A 317 13.89 -19.46 -1.65
C VAL A 317 15.09 -20.40 -1.65
N SER A 318 15.66 -20.66 -0.47
CA SER A 318 16.72 -21.66 -0.30
C SER A 318 16.15 -23.00 0.16
N GLN A 319 16.73 -24.10 -0.29
CA GLN A 319 16.36 -25.44 0.17
C GLN A 319 16.68 -25.66 1.66
N GLY A 320 17.75 -25.04 2.15
CA GLY A 320 18.27 -25.25 3.50
C GLY A 320 17.58 -24.43 4.59
N GLN A 321 16.85 -23.37 4.20
CA GLN A 321 16.14 -22.53 5.16
C GLN A 321 14.89 -23.24 5.68
N THR A 322 14.47 -22.90 6.89
CA THR A 322 13.23 -23.38 7.51
C THR A 322 12.02 -22.59 7.01
N PHE A 323 10.82 -23.14 7.21
CA PHE A 323 9.60 -22.41 6.89
C PHE A 323 9.44 -21.13 7.71
N ARG A 324 9.87 -21.15 8.99
CA ARG A 324 9.93 -19.96 9.86
C ARG A 324 10.83 -18.87 9.27
N GLU A 325 12.03 -19.23 8.84
CA GLU A 325 12.97 -18.29 8.22
C GLU A 325 12.40 -17.69 6.95
N LEU A 326 11.78 -18.53 6.09
CA LEU A 326 11.09 -18.05 4.89
C LEU A 326 9.96 -17.07 5.26
N CYS A 327 9.13 -17.35 6.27
CA CYS A 327 8.12 -16.40 6.75
C CYS A 327 8.74 -15.07 7.23
N GLY A 328 9.89 -15.13 7.90
CA GLY A 328 10.63 -13.96 8.35
C GLY A 328 11.09 -13.09 7.18
N GLN A 329 11.62 -13.71 6.13
CA GLN A 329 12.01 -13.06 4.88
C GLN A 329 10.81 -12.47 4.13
N VAL A 330 9.77 -13.28 3.91
CA VAL A 330 8.53 -12.86 3.22
C VAL A 330 7.87 -11.69 3.94
N ARG A 331 7.93 -11.60 5.27
CA ARG A 331 7.45 -10.43 6.00
C ARG A 331 8.18 -9.15 5.59
N ILE A 332 9.51 -9.20 5.46
CA ILE A 332 10.33 -8.05 5.04
C ILE A 332 9.99 -7.69 3.59
N ASP A 333 9.94 -8.69 2.70
CA ASP A 333 9.67 -8.51 1.28
C ASP A 333 8.25 -8.00 1.02
N ALA A 334 7.25 -8.51 1.74
CA ALA A 334 5.86 -8.05 1.65
C ALA A 334 5.72 -6.59 2.10
N TYR A 335 6.46 -6.17 3.14
CA TYR A 335 6.47 -4.77 3.57
C TYR A 335 7.15 -3.88 2.52
N ALA A 336 8.26 -4.33 1.93
CA ALA A 336 8.91 -3.62 0.83
C ALA A 336 7.97 -3.51 -0.39
N ALA A 337 7.20 -4.55 -0.71
CA ALA A 337 6.22 -4.55 -1.79
C ALA A 337 5.12 -3.49 -1.60
N LEU A 338 4.68 -3.20 -0.36
CA LEU A 338 3.75 -2.10 -0.08
C LEU A 338 4.34 -0.72 -0.41
N GLY A 339 5.66 -0.56 -0.32
CA GLY A 339 6.35 0.66 -0.77
C GLY A 339 6.27 0.88 -2.28
N HIS A 340 6.03 -0.19 -3.04
CA HIS A 340 5.95 -0.17 -4.51
C HIS A 340 4.51 -0.31 -5.04
N GLN A 341 3.51 -0.44 -4.17
CA GLN A 341 2.12 -0.71 -4.57
C GLN A 341 1.47 0.40 -5.40
N ARG A 342 2.06 1.61 -5.44
CA ARG A 342 1.62 2.73 -6.29
C ARG A 342 2.28 2.75 -7.67
N LEU A 343 3.33 1.96 -7.89
CA LEU A 343 4.03 1.99 -9.17
C LEU A 343 3.13 1.41 -10.26
N PRO A 344 2.86 2.14 -11.37
CA PRO A 344 2.06 1.62 -12.45
C PRO A 344 2.70 0.37 -13.08
N TYR A 345 2.02 -0.78 -12.98
CA TYR A 345 2.53 -2.07 -13.45
C TYR A 345 3.00 -2.03 -14.92
N ASP A 346 2.25 -1.36 -15.80
CA ASP A 346 2.58 -1.26 -17.23
C ASP A 346 3.83 -0.43 -17.52
N GLN A 347 4.05 0.64 -16.75
CA GLN A 347 5.28 1.44 -16.87
C GLN A 347 6.48 0.64 -16.37
N LEU A 348 6.32 -0.07 -15.24
CA LEU A 348 7.35 -0.96 -14.70
C LEU A 348 7.69 -2.10 -15.66
N THR A 349 6.68 -2.73 -16.27
CA THR A 349 6.86 -3.78 -17.26
C THR A 349 7.65 -3.30 -18.48
N ARG A 350 7.33 -2.11 -19.00
CA ARG A 350 8.08 -1.49 -20.10
C ARG A 350 9.53 -1.20 -19.72
N ALA A 351 9.77 -0.66 -18.52
CA ALA A 351 11.11 -0.37 -18.04
C ALA A 351 11.97 -1.65 -17.91
N VAL A 352 11.41 -2.73 -17.36
CA VAL A 352 12.11 -4.03 -17.26
C VAL A 352 12.39 -4.61 -18.65
N ALA A 353 11.42 -4.57 -19.57
CA ALA A 353 11.61 -5.05 -20.93
C ALA A 353 12.74 -4.30 -21.65
N ALA A 354 12.80 -2.97 -21.50
CA ALA A 354 13.89 -2.15 -22.02
C ALA A 354 15.26 -2.54 -21.42
N SER A 355 15.33 -2.81 -20.11
CA SER A 355 16.56 -3.27 -19.46
C SER A 355 17.02 -4.66 -19.91
N ARG A 356 16.09 -5.54 -20.32
CA ARG A 356 16.40 -6.90 -20.80
C ARG A 356 16.77 -6.98 -22.27
N GLY A 357 16.53 -5.93 -23.06
CA GLY A 357 16.66 -6.00 -24.53
C GLY A 357 15.67 -6.98 -25.18
N SER A 358 14.56 -7.30 -24.50
CA SER A 358 13.57 -8.30 -24.93
C SER A 358 12.21 -7.68 -25.24
N GLY A 359 11.37 -8.39 -26.00
CA GLY A 359 9.97 -8.00 -26.24
C GLY A 359 9.15 -7.86 -24.94
N ARG A 360 8.08 -7.05 -24.99
CA ARG A 360 7.19 -6.79 -23.84
C ARG A 360 6.47 -8.07 -23.44
N ARG A 361 6.80 -8.60 -22.25
CA ARG A 361 6.13 -9.76 -21.61
C ARG A 361 5.65 -9.36 -20.22
N PRO A 362 4.60 -9.99 -19.67
CA PRO A 362 4.25 -9.86 -18.25
C PRO A 362 5.46 -10.13 -17.36
N LEU A 363 5.53 -9.46 -16.21
CA LEU A 363 6.67 -9.59 -15.29
C LEU A 363 6.66 -10.90 -14.50
N ALA A 364 5.47 -11.45 -14.24
CA ALA A 364 5.31 -12.71 -13.56
C ALA A 364 4.22 -13.54 -14.24
N ASP A 365 4.49 -14.83 -14.39
CA ASP A 365 3.59 -15.80 -15.01
C ASP A 365 2.57 -16.36 -13.99
N ILE A 366 2.90 -16.29 -12.70
CA ILE A 366 2.09 -16.81 -11.59
C ILE A 366 1.66 -15.66 -10.68
N GLY A 367 0.37 -15.59 -10.36
CA GLY A 367 -0.22 -14.64 -9.43
C GLY A 367 -0.68 -15.26 -8.12
N PHE A 368 -0.65 -14.49 -7.04
CA PHE A 368 -1.20 -14.84 -5.74
C PHE A 368 -2.06 -13.72 -5.16
N VAL A 369 -3.24 -14.09 -4.66
CA VAL A 369 -4.20 -13.19 -4.01
C VAL A 369 -4.67 -13.83 -2.71
N LEU A 370 -4.62 -13.08 -1.61
CA LEU A 370 -5.44 -13.36 -0.44
C LEU A 370 -6.67 -12.47 -0.52
N GLN A 371 -7.82 -13.08 -0.78
CA GLN A 371 -9.10 -12.40 -0.85
C GLN A 371 -9.70 -12.32 0.56
N ASN A 372 -9.42 -11.21 1.24
CA ASN A 372 -9.92 -10.91 2.59
C ASN A 372 -11.02 -9.84 2.60
N THR A 373 -11.69 -9.64 1.47
CA THR A 373 -12.79 -8.68 1.36
C THR A 373 -13.99 -9.19 2.13
N VAL A 374 -14.50 -8.39 3.05
CA VAL A 374 -15.74 -8.71 3.75
C VAL A 374 -16.89 -8.56 2.77
N VAL A 375 -17.54 -9.67 2.44
CA VAL A 375 -18.84 -9.64 1.79
C VAL A 375 -19.86 -9.20 2.83
N PRO A 376 -20.69 -8.17 2.56
CA PRO A 376 -21.70 -7.73 3.51
C PRO A 376 -22.75 -8.82 3.70
N ASP A 377 -23.16 -9.04 4.95
CA ASP A 377 -24.35 -9.84 5.26
C ASP A 377 -25.58 -9.00 4.95
N VAL A 378 -26.17 -9.24 3.78
CA VAL A 378 -27.37 -8.53 3.32
C VAL A 378 -28.58 -9.40 3.64
N GLU A 379 -29.45 -8.88 4.50
CA GLU A 379 -30.66 -9.59 4.93
C GLU A 379 -31.48 -10.08 3.73
N GLY A 380 -31.74 -11.39 3.70
CA GLY A 380 -32.51 -12.06 2.66
C GLY A 380 -31.73 -12.39 1.39
N TRP A 381 -30.45 -12.03 1.28
CA TRP A 381 -29.57 -12.38 0.16
C TRP A 381 -28.45 -13.31 0.62
N SER A 382 -28.09 -14.30 -0.19
CA SER A 382 -26.90 -15.10 0.04
C SER A 382 -25.64 -14.28 -0.23
N PRO A 383 -24.49 -14.67 0.36
CA PRO A 383 -23.19 -14.21 -0.16
C PRO A 383 -23.12 -14.46 -1.68
N PRO A 384 -22.55 -13.53 -2.46
CA PRO A 384 -22.41 -13.68 -3.90
C PRO A 384 -21.42 -14.78 -4.21
N VAL A 385 -21.76 -15.62 -5.16
CA VAL A 385 -20.84 -16.57 -5.77
C VAL A 385 -20.24 -15.91 -7.01
N VAL A 386 -18.93 -15.72 -7.02
CA VAL A 386 -18.20 -15.25 -8.21
C VAL A 386 -18.03 -16.43 -9.16
N LEU A 387 -18.61 -16.35 -10.35
CA LEU A 387 -18.52 -17.42 -11.35
C LEU A 387 -17.24 -17.31 -12.19
N GLY A 388 -16.74 -18.45 -12.66
CA GLY A 388 -15.65 -18.48 -13.63
C GLY A 388 -16.09 -18.03 -15.02
N THR A 389 -15.21 -17.33 -15.73
CA THR A 389 -15.47 -16.79 -17.08
C THR A 389 -14.98 -17.72 -18.19
N GLY A 390 -14.45 -18.91 -17.85
CA GLY A 390 -13.85 -19.85 -18.81
C GLY A 390 -12.52 -19.38 -19.41
N THR A 391 -11.87 -18.41 -18.78
CA THR A 391 -10.64 -17.76 -19.24
C THR A 391 -9.62 -17.68 -18.11
N ALA A 392 -8.34 -17.45 -18.45
CA ALA A 392 -7.28 -17.31 -17.46
C ALA A 392 -6.51 -15.98 -17.59
N LYS A 393 -6.33 -15.27 -16.47
CA LYS A 393 -5.58 -14.00 -16.41
C LYS A 393 -4.07 -14.21 -16.39
N PHE A 394 -3.64 -15.31 -15.78
CA PHE A 394 -2.25 -15.74 -15.63
C PHE A 394 -2.11 -17.19 -16.13
N ASP A 395 -0.88 -17.68 -16.22
CA ASP A 395 -0.67 -19.11 -16.40
C ASP A 395 -1.26 -19.88 -15.23
N LEU A 396 -1.03 -19.36 -14.01
CA LEU A 396 -1.64 -19.81 -12.76
C LEU A 396 -1.94 -18.58 -11.89
N LEU A 397 -3.16 -18.50 -11.36
CA LEU A 397 -3.56 -17.52 -10.37
C LEU A 397 -4.11 -18.26 -9.16
N LEU A 398 -3.41 -18.16 -8.04
CA LEU A 398 -3.79 -18.76 -6.77
C LEU A 398 -4.54 -17.70 -5.95
N VAL A 399 -5.80 -17.98 -5.63
CA VAL A 399 -6.66 -17.12 -4.81
C VAL A 399 -7.03 -17.87 -3.55
N VAL A 400 -6.67 -17.35 -2.38
CA VAL A 400 -7.13 -17.88 -1.10
C VAL A 400 -8.26 -16.99 -0.58
N ASP A 401 -9.44 -17.56 -0.44
CA ASP A 401 -10.61 -16.91 0.16
C ASP A 401 -10.75 -17.35 1.62
N ASP A 402 -10.87 -16.40 2.54
CA ASP A 402 -11.14 -16.67 3.96
C ASP A 402 -12.65 -16.53 4.23
N GLY A 403 -13.32 -17.65 4.54
CA GLY A 403 -14.76 -17.69 4.81
C GLY A 403 -15.13 -18.26 6.18
N PRO A 404 -16.39 -18.11 6.62
CA PRO A 404 -16.88 -18.68 7.88
C PRO A 404 -16.72 -20.20 7.99
N GLY A 405 -16.68 -20.90 6.85
CA GLY A 405 -16.46 -22.35 6.74
C GLY A 405 -15.00 -22.78 6.66
N GLY A 406 -14.04 -21.87 6.85
CA GLY A 406 -12.62 -22.09 6.62
C GLY A 406 -12.13 -21.46 5.31
N SER A 407 -10.81 -21.54 5.09
CA SER A 407 -10.18 -20.94 3.92
C SER A 407 -10.15 -21.91 2.73
N THR A 408 -10.37 -21.40 1.52
CA THR A 408 -10.35 -22.19 0.28
C THR A 408 -9.31 -21.62 -0.68
N LEU A 409 -8.47 -22.47 -1.26
CA LEU A 409 -7.57 -22.12 -2.36
C LEU A 409 -8.28 -22.43 -3.68
N THR A 410 -8.54 -21.40 -4.48
CA THR A 410 -8.95 -21.52 -5.88
C THR A 410 -7.75 -21.29 -6.78
N ILE A 411 -7.46 -22.23 -7.67
CA ILE A 411 -6.43 -22.09 -8.71
C ILE A 411 -7.11 -21.86 -10.05
N GLU A 412 -7.03 -20.64 -10.60
CA GLU A 412 -7.36 -20.32 -11.98
C GLU A 412 -6.13 -20.62 -12.86
N PHE A 413 -6.29 -21.33 -13.97
CA PHE A 413 -5.17 -21.78 -14.80
C PHE A 413 -5.47 -21.78 -16.28
N ASP A 414 -4.43 -21.55 -17.08
CA ASP A 414 -4.45 -21.71 -18.54
C ASP A 414 -4.51 -23.22 -18.89
N THR A 415 -5.61 -23.63 -19.51
CA THR A 415 -5.87 -25.04 -19.83
C THR A 415 -4.99 -25.60 -20.95
N ASP A 416 -4.46 -24.74 -21.81
CA ASP A 416 -3.52 -25.16 -22.86
C ASP A 416 -2.16 -25.48 -22.25
N ARG A 417 -1.75 -24.70 -21.24
CA ARG A 417 -0.47 -24.86 -20.54
C ARG A 417 -0.52 -25.92 -19.44
N TYR A 418 -1.57 -25.98 -18.63
CA TYR A 418 -1.65 -26.89 -17.49
C TYR A 418 -2.82 -27.87 -17.61
N PRO A 419 -2.54 -29.19 -17.71
CA PRO A 419 -3.57 -30.21 -17.57
C PRO A 419 -4.20 -30.17 -16.18
N ALA A 420 -5.51 -30.40 -16.08
CA ALA A 420 -6.23 -30.41 -14.81
C ALA A 420 -5.58 -31.34 -13.75
N ALA A 421 -5.08 -32.50 -14.16
CA ALA A 421 -4.39 -33.43 -13.26
C ALA A 421 -3.12 -32.83 -12.61
N ALA A 422 -2.37 -31.98 -13.32
CA ALA A 422 -1.22 -31.29 -12.77
C ALA A 422 -1.64 -30.24 -11.73
N VAL A 423 -2.74 -29.53 -11.99
CA VAL A 423 -3.30 -28.54 -11.07
C VAL A 423 -3.88 -29.20 -9.81
N VAL A 424 -4.53 -30.35 -9.94
CA VAL A 424 -4.97 -31.18 -8.79
C VAL A 424 -3.78 -31.53 -7.91
N ALA A 425 -2.70 -32.07 -8.50
CA ALA A 425 -1.51 -32.42 -7.76
C ALA A 425 -0.84 -31.20 -7.09
N LEU A 426 -0.84 -30.04 -7.74
CA LEU A 426 -0.35 -28.77 -7.20
C LEU A 426 -1.17 -28.31 -5.99
N GLY A 427 -2.50 -28.31 -6.10
CA GLY A 427 -3.41 -27.90 -5.03
C GLY A 427 -3.34 -28.82 -3.80
N GLU A 428 -3.30 -30.14 -4.01
CA GLU A 428 -3.07 -31.08 -2.92
C GLU A 428 -1.67 -30.94 -2.30
N GLY A 429 -0.67 -30.64 -3.13
CA GLY A 429 0.70 -30.34 -2.68
C GLY A 429 0.76 -29.13 -1.75
N PHE A 430 0.03 -28.07 -2.08
CA PHE A 430 -0.12 -26.89 -1.23
C PHE A 430 -0.72 -27.24 0.14
N GLY A 431 -1.79 -28.05 0.16
CA GLY A 431 -2.42 -28.49 1.41
C GLY A 431 -1.49 -29.35 2.29
N ARG A 432 -0.74 -30.29 1.70
CA ARG A 432 0.25 -31.10 2.43
C ARG A 432 1.38 -30.24 2.99
N LEU A 433 1.90 -29.30 2.19
CA LEU A 433 2.97 -28.38 2.61
C LEU A 433 2.53 -27.53 3.80
N LEU A 434 1.36 -26.90 3.72
CA LEU A 434 0.82 -26.09 4.81
C LEU A 434 0.57 -26.90 6.08
N THR A 435 0.01 -28.12 5.95
CA THR A 435 -0.23 -29.00 7.10
C THR A 435 1.07 -29.30 7.84
N ALA A 436 2.13 -29.65 7.11
CA ALA A 436 3.45 -29.89 7.70
C ALA A 436 4.08 -28.63 8.31
N ALA A 437 3.96 -27.48 7.63
CA ALA A 437 4.46 -26.21 8.12
C ALA A 437 3.76 -25.71 9.40
N VAL A 438 2.45 -25.96 9.53
CA VAL A 438 1.67 -25.67 10.75
C VAL A 438 2.11 -26.57 11.90
N ALA A 439 2.36 -27.85 11.64
CA ALA A 439 2.81 -28.80 12.66
C ALA A 439 4.25 -28.54 13.13
N ALA A 440 5.16 -28.22 12.20
CA ALA A 440 6.59 -28.09 12.46
C ALA A 440 7.20 -26.97 11.60
N PRO A 441 7.04 -25.68 11.98
CA PRO A 441 7.52 -24.54 11.19
C PRO A 441 9.05 -24.43 11.08
N ASP A 442 9.78 -25.17 11.91
CA ASP A 442 11.24 -25.23 11.90
C ASP A 442 11.77 -26.35 10.96
N THR A 443 10.87 -27.03 10.22
CA THR A 443 11.23 -27.96 9.15
C THR A 443 11.85 -27.19 7.97
N ARG A 444 12.90 -27.74 7.37
CA ARG A 444 13.54 -27.16 6.18
C ARG A 444 12.61 -27.23 4.98
N ILE A 445 12.70 -26.25 4.10
CA ILE A 445 11.91 -26.21 2.85
C ILE A 445 12.15 -27.48 2.00
N ALA A 446 13.37 -28.02 1.99
CA ALA A 446 13.69 -29.27 1.30
C ALA A 446 12.91 -30.50 1.81
N ASP A 447 12.53 -30.50 3.08
CA ASP A 447 11.92 -31.65 3.77
C ASP A 447 10.38 -31.53 3.84
N LEU A 448 9.81 -30.40 3.42
CA LEU A 448 8.36 -30.20 3.43
C LEU A 448 7.67 -30.96 2.28
N PRO A 449 6.56 -31.66 2.55
CA PRO A 449 5.81 -32.41 1.56
C PRO A 449 4.94 -31.50 0.67
N GLY A 450 5.52 -30.86 -0.35
CA GLY A 450 4.80 -30.06 -1.37
C GLY A 450 4.81 -30.61 -2.79
N GLY A 451 5.79 -31.47 -3.11
CA GLY A 451 6.14 -31.99 -4.45
C GLY A 451 6.58 -30.90 -5.44
N PRO A 452 7.11 -31.19 -6.64
CA PRO A 452 7.97 -32.28 -7.07
C PRO A 452 9.45 -31.84 -7.21
N ARG A 453 10.31 -32.47 -6.44
CA ARG A 453 11.73 -32.63 -6.78
C ARG A 453 11.91 -34.13 -6.99
N THR A 454 11.91 -34.66 -8.21
CA THR A 454 12.83 -34.43 -9.34
C THR A 454 12.12 -34.01 -10.64
N VAL A 455 12.79 -33.21 -11.47
CA VAL A 455 12.38 -32.97 -12.87
C VAL A 455 13.59 -33.21 -13.80
N PRO A 456 13.47 -34.07 -14.84
CA PRO A 456 14.38 -34.09 -15.97
C PRO A 456 14.17 -32.80 -16.77
N VAL A 457 15.23 -32.02 -16.97
CA VAL A 457 15.20 -30.87 -17.90
C VAL A 457 14.95 -31.42 -19.31
N PRO A 458 13.83 -31.10 -19.99
CA PRO A 458 13.68 -31.44 -21.40
C PRO A 458 14.71 -30.65 -22.20
N ALA A 459 15.53 -31.37 -22.95
CA ALA A 459 16.53 -30.83 -23.86
C ALA A 459 15.85 -30.04 -25.00
N ALA A 460 15.51 -28.77 -24.77
CA ALA A 460 15.10 -27.86 -25.82
C ALA A 460 15.48 -26.38 -25.61
N ASP A 461 15.99 -25.98 -24.43
CA ASP A 461 16.40 -24.59 -24.17
C ASP A 461 17.92 -24.36 -24.24
N ALA A 462 18.67 -25.28 -24.84
CA ALA A 462 20.08 -25.07 -25.18
C ALA A 462 20.19 -24.20 -26.44
N ARG A 463 19.93 -22.89 -26.31
CA ARG A 463 20.50 -21.79 -27.13
C ARG A 463 19.89 -20.45 -26.73
N GLU A 464 20.40 -19.91 -25.63
CA GLU A 464 20.70 -18.48 -25.51
C GLU A 464 21.69 -18.35 -24.35
N THR A 465 22.94 -18.71 -24.65
CA THR A 465 24.07 -18.48 -23.76
C THR A 465 24.36 -16.99 -23.74
N ASN A 466 24.00 -16.32 -22.66
CA ASN A 466 24.63 -15.05 -22.28
C ASN A 466 26.11 -15.37 -21.99
N PRO A 467 27.11 -14.64 -22.55
CA PRO A 467 28.50 -15.03 -22.43
C PRO A 467 28.94 -15.00 -20.96
N ALA A 468 29.52 -16.11 -20.51
CA ALA A 468 30.14 -16.23 -19.21
C ALA A 468 31.32 -15.25 -19.10
N VAL A 469 31.33 -14.44 -18.05
CA VAL A 469 32.54 -13.70 -17.63
C VAL A 469 33.47 -14.68 -16.95
N THR A 470 34.54 -15.05 -17.65
CA THR A 470 35.66 -15.85 -17.15
C THR A 470 36.50 -15.08 -16.12
N ALA A 471 37.00 -15.79 -15.11
CA ALA A 471 37.93 -15.30 -14.10
C ALA A 471 39.36 -15.11 -14.63
N GLY A 472 40.03 -14.01 -14.23
CA GLY A 472 41.49 -13.82 -14.29
C GLY A 472 41.99 -12.38 -14.03
N GLY A 473 42.77 -12.17 -12.94
CA GLY A 473 43.73 -11.06 -12.61
C GLY A 473 43.26 -9.59 -12.66
N VAL A 474 43.55 -8.64 -11.75
CA VAL A 474 44.71 -8.35 -10.87
C VAL A 474 44.20 -7.51 -9.67
N GLY A 475 44.82 -7.62 -8.48
CA GLY A 475 44.51 -6.78 -7.31
C GLY A 475 44.74 -5.27 -7.54
N PRO A 476 44.46 -4.41 -6.54
CA PRO A 476 44.43 -2.96 -6.74
C PRO A 476 45.84 -2.41 -7.03
N ALA A 477 46.06 -1.91 -8.24
CA ALA A 477 47.32 -1.33 -8.69
C ALA A 477 47.30 0.20 -8.55
N GLY A 478 48.18 0.73 -7.69
CA GLY A 478 48.34 2.18 -7.44
C GLY A 478 48.16 2.56 -5.97
N PRO A 479 48.82 3.62 -5.47
CA PRO A 479 48.71 4.06 -4.08
C PRO A 479 47.28 4.45 -3.70
N ASP A 480 46.56 5.16 -4.58
CA ASP A 480 45.19 5.64 -4.32
C ASP A 480 44.16 4.50 -4.31
N THR A 481 44.37 3.46 -5.14
CA THR A 481 43.50 2.27 -5.20
C THR A 481 43.69 1.37 -3.99
N ARG A 482 44.90 1.31 -3.41
CA ARG A 482 45.14 0.65 -2.12
C ARG A 482 44.50 1.41 -0.97
N ALA A 483 44.65 2.74 -0.93
CA ALA A 483 44.00 3.59 0.06
C ALA A 483 42.47 3.46 0.04
N ALA A 484 41.86 3.44 -1.15
CA ALA A 484 40.43 3.20 -1.32
C ALA A 484 39.99 1.81 -0.82
N ALA A 485 40.76 0.76 -1.12
CA ALA A 485 40.48 -0.59 -0.65
C ALA A 485 40.62 -0.71 0.88
N GLU A 486 41.58 -0.01 1.49
CA GLU A 486 41.75 0.07 2.94
C GLU A 486 40.57 0.76 3.63
N LEU A 487 40.09 1.89 3.07
CA LEU A 487 38.90 2.57 3.55
C LEU A 487 37.64 1.69 3.45
N PHE A 488 37.47 0.98 2.33
CA PHE A 488 36.36 0.02 2.16
C PHE A 488 36.40 -1.07 3.22
N SER A 489 37.52 -1.79 3.32
CA SER A 489 37.66 -2.92 4.25
C SER A 489 37.49 -2.48 5.71
N THR A 490 38.13 -1.36 6.10
CA THR A 490 38.07 -0.85 7.49
C THR A 490 36.66 -0.40 7.87
N THR A 491 35.98 0.35 6.99
CA THR A 491 34.64 0.85 7.30
C THR A 491 33.60 -0.27 7.31
N LEU A 492 33.71 -1.23 6.41
CA LEU A 492 32.82 -2.40 6.40
C LEU A 492 33.00 -3.27 7.64
N ALA A 493 34.22 -3.32 8.20
CA ALA A 493 34.52 -4.08 9.42
C ALA A 493 33.96 -3.42 10.69
N GLU A 494 33.51 -2.16 10.64
CA GLU A 494 32.79 -1.52 11.76
C GLU A 494 31.38 -2.10 11.97
N SER A 495 30.85 -2.81 10.97
CA SER A 495 29.62 -3.58 11.14
C SER A 495 29.94 -4.94 11.79
N PRO A 496 29.41 -5.27 12.98
CA PRO A 496 29.68 -6.54 13.65
C PRO A 496 29.11 -7.77 12.91
N TRP A 497 28.38 -7.55 11.81
CA TRP A 497 27.73 -8.58 11.00
C TRP A 497 28.40 -8.80 9.63
N LEU A 498 29.47 -8.06 9.34
CA LEU A 498 30.23 -8.19 8.09
C LEU A 498 31.63 -8.72 8.40
N THR A 499 32.11 -9.64 7.56
CA THR A 499 33.53 -10.04 7.54
C THR A 499 34.07 -9.64 6.18
N PRO A 500 34.44 -8.36 5.99
CA PRO A 500 34.86 -7.89 4.69
C PRO A 500 36.18 -8.55 4.26
N PRO A 501 36.43 -8.68 2.95
CA PRO A 501 37.73 -9.11 2.46
C PRO A 501 38.82 -8.15 2.97
N PRO A 502 40.01 -8.65 3.34
CA PRO A 502 41.13 -7.78 3.68
C PRO A 502 41.50 -6.91 2.46
N PRO A 503 42.08 -5.70 2.65
CA PRO A 503 42.30 -4.73 1.58
C PRO A 503 43.02 -5.29 0.34
N GLY A 504 43.96 -6.23 0.54
CA GLY A 504 44.72 -6.87 -0.54
C GLY A 504 43.92 -7.87 -1.41
N GLN A 505 42.70 -8.23 -1.01
CA GLN A 505 41.80 -9.12 -1.76
C GLN A 505 40.71 -8.36 -2.52
N LEU A 506 40.52 -7.06 -2.25
CA LEU A 506 39.56 -6.21 -2.94
C LEU A 506 40.07 -5.80 -4.32
N ARG A 507 39.23 -5.91 -5.34
CA ARG A 507 39.54 -5.52 -6.73
C ARG A 507 39.13 -4.08 -6.98
N PRO A 508 39.74 -3.38 -7.95
CA PRO A 508 39.34 -2.01 -8.32
C PRO A 508 37.84 -1.88 -8.67
N GLY A 509 37.22 -2.92 -9.22
CA GLY A 509 35.80 -2.94 -9.57
C GLY A 509 34.85 -3.31 -8.43
N ASP A 510 35.37 -3.69 -7.25
CA ASP A 510 34.51 -4.11 -6.15
C ASP A 510 33.73 -2.91 -5.60
N ASP A 511 32.42 -3.08 -5.50
CA ASP A 511 31.48 -2.04 -5.12
C ASP A 511 31.18 -2.08 -3.61
N PHE A 512 31.20 -0.90 -2.98
CA PHE A 512 31.05 -0.74 -1.54
C PHE A 512 29.75 -1.34 -1.00
N PHE A 513 28.65 -1.17 -1.75
CA PHE A 513 27.33 -1.65 -1.34
C PHE A 513 27.16 -3.14 -1.64
N VAL A 514 27.83 -3.64 -2.67
CA VAL A 514 27.89 -5.07 -2.98
C VAL A 514 28.66 -5.85 -1.90
N LEU A 515 29.67 -5.23 -1.27
CA LEU A 515 30.42 -5.82 -0.15
C LEU A 515 29.69 -5.75 1.20
N GLY A 516 28.41 -5.36 1.22
CA GLY A 516 27.58 -5.26 2.41
C GLY A 516 27.53 -3.86 3.03
N GLY A 517 28.16 -2.86 2.40
CA GLY A 517 28.08 -1.47 2.81
C GLY A 517 26.67 -0.91 2.61
N HIS A 518 26.31 0.10 3.41
CA HIS A 518 25.05 0.84 3.27
C HIS A 518 25.30 2.33 3.47
N SER A 519 24.28 3.17 3.27
CA SER A 519 24.45 4.62 3.18
C SER A 519 25.11 5.26 4.41
N LEU A 520 24.89 4.71 5.61
CA LEU A 520 25.58 5.16 6.83
C LEU A 520 27.08 4.83 6.80
N LEU A 521 27.46 3.59 6.47
CA LEU A 521 28.87 3.20 6.31
C LEU A 521 29.55 3.98 5.16
N ALA A 522 28.82 4.29 4.09
CA ALA A 522 29.34 5.11 3.00
C ALA A 522 29.64 6.54 3.47
N VAL A 523 28.74 7.15 4.26
CA VAL A 523 28.98 8.48 4.86
C VAL A 523 30.15 8.45 5.84
N MET A 524 30.25 7.41 6.66
CA MET A 524 31.37 7.23 7.61
C MET A 524 32.71 7.06 6.88
N MET A 525 32.74 6.28 5.80
CA MET A 525 33.91 6.08 4.95
C MET A 525 34.35 7.40 4.31
N LEU A 526 33.42 8.21 3.79
CA LEU A 526 33.74 9.52 3.20
C LEU A 526 34.23 10.53 4.24
N ALA A 527 33.67 10.51 5.46
CA ALA A 527 34.17 11.30 6.57
C ALA A 527 35.57 10.84 7.01
N GLN A 528 35.87 9.54 6.93
CA GLN A 528 37.21 9.00 7.17
C GLN A 528 38.19 9.36 6.07
N ALA A 529 37.76 9.36 4.80
CA ALA A 529 38.56 9.83 3.68
C ALA A 529 39.00 11.30 3.86
N GLN A 530 38.08 12.16 4.34
CA GLN A 530 38.39 13.56 4.67
C GLN A 530 39.40 13.67 5.82
N ARG A 531 39.25 12.88 6.89
CA ARG A 531 40.16 12.93 8.05
C ARG A 531 41.56 12.40 7.74
N VAL A 532 41.66 11.31 6.98
CA VAL A 532 42.92 10.59 6.74
C VAL A 532 43.69 11.18 5.54
N TYR A 533 42.98 11.57 4.49
CA TYR A 533 43.60 12.03 3.23
C TYR A 533 43.36 13.52 2.95
N GLY A 534 42.61 14.23 3.78
CA GLY A 534 42.35 15.67 3.63
C GLY A 534 41.42 16.04 2.47
N VAL A 535 40.78 15.04 1.83
CA VAL A 535 39.93 15.24 0.64
C VAL A 535 38.45 15.22 1.03
N VAL A 536 37.74 16.31 0.74
CA VAL A 536 36.28 16.36 0.89
C VAL A 536 35.63 15.78 -0.36
N ILE A 537 35.10 14.57 -0.25
CA ILE A 537 34.42 13.88 -1.35
C ILE A 537 32.90 14.08 -1.18
N PRO A 538 32.21 14.78 -2.11
CA PRO A 538 30.75 14.90 -2.06
C PRO A 538 30.11 13.51 -2.16
N PRO A 539 29.09 13.17 -1.33
CA PRO A 539 28.46 11.85 -1.37
C PRO A 539 27.94 11.46 -2.76
N ARG A 540 27.42 12.44 -3.51
CA ARG A 540 26.96 12.24 -4.89
C ARG A 540 28.09 11.85 -5.86
N ALA A 541 29.31 12.32 -5.64
CA ALA A 541 30.47 12.00 -6.48
C ALA A 541 30.94 10.56 -6.26
N PHE A 542 30.93 10.09 -5.01
CA PHE A 542 31.19 8.68 -4.69
C PHE A 542 30.06 7.76 -5.18
N LEU A 543 28.79 8.12 -4.97
CA LEU A 543 27.64 7.32 -5.39
C LEU A 543 27.50 7.19 -6.92
N ALA A 544 28.15 8.06 -7.70
CA ALA A 544 28.19 7.94 -9.15
C ALA A 544 28.98 6.71 -9.61
N GLU A 545 29.98 6.31 -8.82
CA GLU A 545 30.77 5.10 -9.06
C GLU A 545 31.31 4.55 -7.72
N PRO A 546 30.49 3.80 -6.97
CA PRO A 546 30.82 3.41 -5.59
C PRO A 546 31.75 2.20 -5.50
N THR A 547 32.75 2.16 -6.38
CA THR A 547 33.77 1.12 -6.45
C THR A 547 35.09 1.57 -5.84
N VAL A 548 35.98 0.61 -5.56
CA VAL A 548 37.36 0.90 -5.11
C VAL A 548 38.07 1.83 -6.09
N ALA A 549 37.90 1.64 -7.41
CA ALA A 549 38.48 2.50 -8.45
C ALA A 549 37.82 3.89 -8.49
N GLY A 550 36.50 3.96 -8.27
CA GLY A 550 35.76 5.21 -8.19
C GLY A 550 36.23 6.08 -7.03
N LEU A 551 36.37 5.48 -5.85
CA LEU A 551 36.92 6.17 -4.69
C LEU A 551 38.39 6.55 -4.90
N ALA A 552 39.21 5.69 -5.49
CA ALA A 552 40.61 5.99 -5.80
C ALA A 552 40.76 7.22 -6.70
N ARG A 553 39.90 7.37 -7.72
CA ARG A 553 39.89 8.56 -8.57
C ARG A 553 39.49 9.84 -7.82
N LEU A 554 38.64 9.71 -6.81
CA LEU A 554 38.23 10.83 -5.96
C LEU A 554 39.30 11.18 -4.92
N LEU A 555 40.17 10.24 -4.58
CA LEU A 555 41.35 10.44 -3.71
C LEU A 555 42.57 10.97 -4.46
N ALA A 556 42.66 10.74 -5.77
CA ALA A 556 43.81 11.15 -6.59
C ALA A 556 43.96 12.68 -6.64
N PRO A 557 45.19 13.22 -6.52
CA PRO A 557 45.43 14.66 -6.49
C PRO A 557 45.25 15.28 -7.90
N ALA A 558 44.06 15.82 -8.18
CA ALA A 558 43.85 16.74 -9.30
C ALA A 558 44.14 18.19 -8.82
N GLY A 559 44.98 18.89 -9.60
CA GLY A 559 45.65 20.13 -9.23
C GLY A 559 44.79 21.24 -8.63
N SER A 560 45.40 21.94 -7.68
CA SER A 560 45.03 23.23 -7.08
C SER A 560 43.73 23.86 -7.60
N THR A 561 42.67 23.75 -6.81
CA THR A 561 41.78 24.90 -6.60
C THR A 561 41.64 25.12 -5.10
N THR A 562 41.95 26.35 -4.73
CA THR A 562 42.19 26.86 -3.38
C THR A 562 41.10 26.51 -2.37
N ALA A 563 41.58 26.10 -1.20
CA ALA A 563 40.90 26.06 0.08
C ALA A 563 39.83 27.15 0.27
N GLY A 564 38.56 26.73 0.25
CA GLY A 564 37.51 27.36 1.03
C GLY A 564 37.36 26.54 2.29
N GLY A 565 37.86 27.04 3.42
CA GLY A 565 37.89 26.34 4.70
C GLY A 565 36.53 25.73 5.04
N VAL A 566 36.54 24.44 5.37
CA VAL A 566 35.46 23.83 6.14
C VAL A 566 35.47 24.54 7.50
N PRO A 567 34.36 25.19 7.93
CA PRO A 567 34.28 25.64 9.31
C PRO A 567 34.48 24.40 10.18
N ALA A 568 35.32 24.52 11.22
CA ALA A 568 35.41 23.51 12.25
C ALA A 568 34.00 23.03 12.59
N VAL A 569 33.79 21.70 12.61
CA VAL A 569 32.64 21.11 13.30
C VAL A 569 32.74 21.67 14.72
N PRO A 570 31.85 22.57 15.16
CA PRO A 570 31.78 22.85 16.57
C PRO A 570 31.47 21.49 17.20
N GLY A 571 31.98 21.24 18.40
CA GLY A 571 31.40 20.20 19.22
C GLY A 571 29.88 20.33 19.21
N ALA A 572 29.17 19.29 19.60
CA ALA A 572 27.78 19.45 20.00
C ALA A 572 27.74 20.35 21.26
N ASP A 573 28.12 21.62 21.13
CA ASP A 573 27.46 22.70 21.79
C ASP A 573 26.08 22.70 21.14
N GLU A 574 25.10 22.24 21.92
CA GLU A 574 23.71 22.59 21.68
C GLU A 574 23.67 24.08 21.31
N PRO A 575 22.92 24.50 20.27
CA PRO A 575 22.69 25.91 20.08
C PRO A 575 22.06 26.43 21.38
N ASP A 576 22.86 27.19 22.13
CA ASP A 576 22.49 27.92 23.35
C ASP A 576 21.49 29.07 23.06
N ASP A 577 20.97 29.12 21.83
CA ASP A 577 19.85 29.96 21.47
C ASP A 577 18.55 29.25 21.82
N ALA A 578 17.94 29.70 22.91
CA ALA A 578 16.59 29.40 23.38
C ALA A 578 15.46 29.69 22.36
N ASP A 579 15.78 29.87 21.07
CA ASP A 579 14.87 30.23 19.97
C ASP A 579 15.08 29.44 18.66
N SER A 580 15.86 28.34 18.65
CA SER A 580 16.07 27.55 17.41
C SER A 580 14.84 26.70 17.01
N LEU A 581 13.92 27.33 16.26
CA LEU A 581 12.83 26.66 15.54
C LEU A 581 13.41 25.85 14.36
N ALA A 582 13.45 24.53 14.49
CA ALA A 582 13.81 23.63 13.40
C ALA A 582 12.59 23.36 12.50
N PRO A 583 12.72 23.31 11.16
CA PRO A 583 11.60 22.94 10.30
C PRO A 583 11.07 21.54 10.65
N ALA A 584 9.75 21.41 10.85
CA ALA A 584 9.12 20.11 11.04
C ALA A 584 9.19 19.32 9.72
N THR A 585 9.26 18.00 9.81
CA THR A 585 9.26 17.14 8.61
C THR A 585 7.94 17.25 7.84
N ALA A 586 7.90 16.84 6.57
CA ALA A 586 6.68 16.89 5.76
C ALA A 586 5.51 16.09 6.37
N VAL A 587 5.79 14.93 6.95
CA VAL A 587 4.79 14.12 7.67
C VAL A 587 4.28 14.86 8.92
N GLN A 588 5.18 15.51 9.66
CA GLN A 588 4.80 16.29 10.84
C GLN A 588 3.99 17.54 10.49
N GLN A 589 4.32 18.23 9.39
CA GLN A 589 3.52 19.34 8.87
C GLN A 589 2.11 18.88 8.51
N ARG A 590 1.97 17.74 7.82
CA ARG A 590 0.65 17.15 7.50
C ARG A 590 -0.16 16.82 8.75
N LEU A 591 0.44 16.11 9.71
CA LEU A 591 -0.24 15.71 10.94
C LEU A 591 -0.61 16.92 11.81
N TRP A 592 0.24 17.94 11.85
CA TRP A 592 -0.07 19.20 12.51
C TRP A 592 -1.26 19.91 11.85
N THR A 593 -1.34 19.95 10.51
CA THR A 593 -2.48 20.53 9.79
C THR A 593 -3.78 19.78 10.08
N ILE A 594 -3.75 18.45 10.12
CA ILE A 594 -4.93 17.63 10.45
C ILE A 594 -5.36 17.86 11.91
N ASP A 595 -4.40 17.99 12.84
CA ASP A 595 -4.66 18.29 14.25
C ASP A 595 -5.39 19.64 14.47
N ARG A 596 -5.25 20.60 13.54
CA ARG A 596 -6.00 21.87 13.60
C ARG A 596 -7.49 21.72 13.25
N ILE A 597 -7.91 20.57 12.70
CA ILE A 597 -9.32 20.25 12.46
C ILE A 597 -9.89 19.61 13.73
N ASP A 598 -10.70 20.35 14.49
CA ASP A 598 -11.23 19.93 15.81
C ASP A 598 -11.85 18.52 15.82
N ALA A 599 -12.59 18.15 14.77
CA ALA A 599 -13.21 16.84 14.63
C ALA A 599 -12.19 15.69 14.44
N LEU A 600 -11.00 15.98 13.91
CA LEU A 600 -9.94 15.00 13.60
C LEU A 600 -8.79 15.04 14.62
N ARG A 601 -8.76 16.05 15.51
CA ARG A 601 -7.71 16.24 16.51
C ARG A 601 -7.48 15.03 17.40
N ARG A 602 -8.52 14.22 17.63
CA ARG A 602 -8.45 13.01 18.47
C ARG A 602 -8.08 11.73 17.71
N ALA A 603 -8.13 11.77 16.37
CA ALA A 603 -7.93 10.58 15.53
C ALA A 603 -6.48 10.07 15.50
N TYR A 604 -5.52 10.92 15.88
CA TYR A 604 -4.08 10.63 15.85
C TYR A 604 -3.45 10.53 17.25
N LEU A 605 -4.27 10.24 18.26
CA LEU A 605 -3.82 9.88 19.59
C LEU A 605 -3.51 8.38 19.65
N LEU A 606 -2.40 8.02 20.30
CA LEU A 606 -1.94 6.65 20.50
C LEU A 606 -2.04 6.28 22.00
N PRO A 607 -3.25 6.03 22.53
CA PRO A 607 -3.41 5.64 23.92
C PRO A 607 -2.90 4.22 24.18
N SER A 608 -2.23 4.04 25.32
CA SER A 608 -1.75 2.76 25.85
C SER A 608 -2.14 2.67 27.32
N VAL A 609 -2.90 1.64 27.69
CA VAL A 609 -3.25 1.37 29.09
C VAL A 609 -2.65 0.03 29.47
N VAL A 610 -1.70 0.03 30.41
CA VAL A 610 -0.95 -1.14 30.85
C VAL A 610 -1.33 -1.44 32.29
N GLU A 611 -1.81 -2.66 32.56
CA GLU A 611 -2.08 -3.14 33.92
C GLU A 611 -0.88 -3.94 34.44
N TYR A 612 -0.35 -3.55 35.60
CA TYR A 612 0.62 -4.31 36.37
C TYR A 612 -0.07 -5.03 37.53
N ARG A 613 0.30 -6.30 37.75
CA ARG A 613 -0.24 -7.14 38.83
C ARG A 613 0.84 -7.43 39.86
N GLY A 614 0.55 -7.18 41.13
CA GLY A 614 1.49 -7.38 42.24
C GLY A 614 2.05 -6.06 42.79
N PRO A 615 2.95 -6.12 43.80
CA PRO A 615 3.50 -4.91 44.42
C PRO A 615 4.37 -4.16 43.41
N VAL A 616 3.86 -3.02 42.92
CA VAL A 616 4.60 -2.07 42.08
C VAL A 616 4.93 -0.86 42.94
N ASP A 617 6.20 -0.49 43.00
CA ASP A 617 6.61 0.79 43.58
C ASP A 617 6.21 1.91 42.61
N ARG A 618 5.06 2.52 42.89
CA ARG A 618 4.49 3.59 42.06
C ARG A 618 5.41 4.80 41.95
N VAL A 619 6.20 5.10 42.99
CA VAL A 619 7.12 6.23 42.97
C VAL A 619 8.25 5.95 41.99
N VAL A 620 8.76 4.72 41.97
CA VAL A 620 9.80 4.30 41.02
C VAL A 620 9.25 4.20 39.60
N LEU A 621 8.01 3.73 39.41
CA LEU A 621 7.37 3.68 38.09
C LEU A 621 7.16 5.08 37.49
N VAL A 622 6.71 6.05 38.29
CA VAL A 622 6.62 7.45 37.86
C VAL A 622 7.99 7.98 37.44
N ARG A 623 9.03 7.76 38.26
CA ARG A 623 10.41 8.18 37.93
C ARG A 623 10.95 7.52 36.65
N ALA A 624 10.63 6.25 36.42
CA ALA A 624 11.02 5.54 35.22
C ALA A 624 10.35 6.13 33.97
N VAL A 625 9.04 6.42 34.05
CA VAL A 625 8.30 7.08 32.97
C VAL A 625 8.86 8.48 32.71
N ASP A 626 9.05 9.30 33.75
CA ASP A 626 9.61 10.65 33.64
C ASP A 626 10.98 10.65 32.96
N ARG A 627 11.84 9.71 33.34
CA ARG A 627 13.18 9.56 32.75
C ARG A 627 13.10 9.23 31.27
N VAL A 628 12.19 8.34 30.86
CA VAL A 628 12.01 7.99 29.44
C VAL A 628 11.40 9.17 28.67
N LEU A 629 10.38 9.85 29.20
CA LEU A 629 9.78 11.03 28.54
C LEU A 629 10.81 12.16 28.36
N ALA A 630 11.67 12.41 29.36
CA ALA A 630 12.70 13.44 29.29
C ALA A 630 13.86 13.10 28.35
N ARG A 631 14.18 11.81 28.20
CA ARG A 631 15.30 11.32 27.38
C ARG A 631 15.10 11.54 25.89
N HIS A 632 13.85 11.55 25.40
CA HIS A 632 13.55 11.60 23.97
C HIS A 632 13.13 13.00 23.51
N PRO A 633 13.95 13.73 22.71
CA PRO A 633 13.62 15.07 22.22
C PRO A 633 12.28 15.17 21.49
N ALA A 634 11.90 14.09 20.78
CA ALA A 634 10.60 13.99 20.10
C ALA A 634 9.43 14.14 21.09
N LEU A 635 9.48 13.48 22.25
CA LEU A 635 8.38 13.46 23.22
C LEU A 635 8.23 14.79 23.98
N ARG A 636 9.24 15.66 23.94
CA ARG A 636 9.21 17.03 24.48
C ARG A 636 9.13 18.11 23.40
N SER A 637 8.88 17.74 22.15
CA SER A 637 8.78 18.71 21.05
C SER A 637 7.52 19.59 21.17
N ARG A 638 7.55 20.81 20.63
CA ARG A 638 6.37 21.64 20.36
C ARG A 638 6.37 22.05 18.90
N PHE A 639 5.19 22.09 18.29
CA PHE A 639 4.99 22.36 16.87
C PHE A 639 4.24 23.68 16.67
N LEU A 640 4.93 24.63 16.05
CA LEU A 640 4.46 26.01 15.89
C LEU A 640 4.48 26.38 14.41
N LEU A 641 3.44 27.07 13.95
CA LEU A 641 3.46 27.67 12.63
C LEU A 641 4.33 28.93 12.64
N ASP A 642 5.48 28.87 11.99
CA ASP A 642 6.22 30.08 11.63
C ASP A 642 5.49 30.77 10.48
N ARG A 643 4.72 31.81 10.82
CA ARG A 643 3.95 32.60 9.85
C ARG A 643 4.82 33.35 8.85
N ARG A 644 6.08 33.67 9.20
CA ARG A 644 7.02 34.35 8.28
C ARG A 644 7.56 33.38 7.25
N ARG A 645 7.80 32.13 7.65
CA ARG A 645 8.28 31.05 6.76
C ARG A 645 7.16 30.22 6.13
N ARG A 646 5.90 30.49 6.50
CA ARG A 646 4.71 29.70 6.14
C ARG A 646 4.93 28.19 6.34
N GLN A 647 5.60 27.81 7.42
CA GLN A 647 6.03 26.44 7.68
C GLN A 647 5.85 26.08 9.15
N VAL A 648 5.49 24.83 9.43
CA VAL A 648 5.48 24.31 10.80
C VAL A 648 6.92 24.01 11.21
N CYS A 649 7.33 24.52 12.36
CA CYS A 649 8.62 24.27 12.97
C CYS A 649 8.42 23.48 14.28
N CYS A 650 9.36 22.62 14.61
CA CYS A 650 9.47 21.97 15.91
C CYS A 650 10.55 22.64 16.77
N ARG A 651 10.32 22.69 18.08
CA ARG A 651 11.34 23.06 19.09
C ARG A 651 11.33 22.02 20.21
N THR A 652 12.50 21.68 20.74
CA THR A 652 12.67 20.59 21.73
C THR A 652 13.24 21.08 23.07
N ASP A 653 13.47 22.37 23.18
CA ASP A 653 14.00 23.08 24.35
C ASP A 653 12.99 23.19 25.51
N ARG A 654 11.73 22.81 25.26
CA ARG A 654 10.69 22.78 26.30
C ARG A 654 10.80 21.53 27.18
N PRO A 655 10.35 21.61 28.44
CA PRO A 655 10.33 20.45 29.32
C PRO A 655 9.40 19.36 28.76
N ALA A 656 9.80 18.11 29.02
CA ALA A 656 8.95 16.94 28.80
C ALA A 656 7.73 16.99 29.73
N ALA A 657 6.68 16.24 29.39
CA ALA A 657 5.64 15.94 30.37
C ALA A 657 6.19 15.06 31.50
N THR A 658 5.58 15.17 32.67
CA THR A 658 5.80 14.26 33.79
C THR A 658 4.58 13.36 33.97
N ALA A 659 4.79 12.17 34.52
CA ALA A 659 3.76 11.23 34.83
C ALA A 659 3.04 11.63 36.13
N GLU A 660 1.71 11.73 36.08
CA GLU A 660 0.92 12.02 37.26
C GLU A 660 0.66 10.73 38.07
N SER A 661 0.74 10.80 39.40
CA SER A 661 0.43 9.68 40.28
C SER A 661 -0.95 9.88 40.92
N LEU A 662 -1.90 9.01 40.60
CA LEU A 662 -3.29 9.15 41.04
C LEU A 662 -3.71 7.98 41.94
N ASP A 663 -4.39 8.25 43.06
CA ASP A 663 -5.02 7.21 43.85
C ASP A 663 -6.44 6.94 43.36
N GLY A 664 -6.59 5.87 42.58
CA GLY A 664 -7.86 5.40 42.07
C GLY A 664 -8.40 4.19 42.81
N ALA A 665 -7.89 3.86 44.00
CA ALA A 665 -8.32 2.67 44.74
C ALA A 665 -9.80 2.75 45.13
N ALA A 666 -10.29 3.92 45.52
CA ALA A 666 -11.70 4.11 45.87
C ALA A 666 -12.63 4.29 44.65
N TRP A 667 -12.10 4.42 43.42
CA TRP A 667 -12.93 4.68 42.25
C TRP A 667 -13.72 3.44 41.83
N SER A 668 -15.03 3.63 41.71
CA SER A 668 -15.93 2.69 41.07
C SER A 668 -15.50 2.39 39.63
N ARG A 669 -16.03 1.30 39.08
CA ARG A 669 -15.76 0.91 37.69
C ARG A 669 -16.24 1.96 36.67
N ALA A 670 -17.25 2.75 37.01
CA ALA A 670 -17.77 3.81 36.15
C ALA A 670 -16.82 5.02 36.14
N GLU A 671 -16.42 5.49 37.33
CA GLU A 671 -15.46 6.60 37.48
C GLU A 671 -14.12 6.29 36.82
N LEU A 672 -13.62 5.04 36.97
CA LEU A 672 -12.40 4.61 36.30
C LEU A 672 -12.54 4.67 34.77
N ARG A 673 -13.67 4.22 34.22
CA ARG A 673 -13.88 4.24 32.75
C ARG A 673 -13.98 5.66 32.23
N GLU A 674 -14.69 6.54 32.93
CA GLU A 674 -14.81 7.94 32.56
C GLU A 674 -13.46 8.65 32.62
N HIS A 675 -12.67 8.37 33.65
CA HIS A 675 -11.31 8.88 33.77
C HIS A 675 -10.42 8.40 32.62
N LEU A 676 -10.39 7.10 32.34
CA LEU A 676 -9.63 6.54 31.21
C LEU A 676 -10.10 7.09 29.86
N ALA A 677 -11.40 7.34 29.68
CA ALA A 677 -11.94 7.98 28.47
C ALA A 677 -11.32 9.36 28.24
N ARG A 678 -11.35 10.19 29.28
CA ARG A 678 -10.80 11.54 29.25
C ARG A 678 -9.29 11.49 29.07
N ALA A 679 -8.59 10.69 29.87
CA ALA A 679 -7.14 10.55 29.81
C ALA A 679 -6.67 10.06 28.44
N CYS A 680 -7.37 9.13 27.77
CA CYS A 680 -6.99 8.61 26.44
C CYS A 680 -7.34 9.55 25.28
N TRP A 681 -8.42 10.32 25.37
CA TRP A 681 -8.98 11.06 24.21
C TRP A 681 -8.98 12.58 24.34
N SER A 682 -8.43 13.13 25.42
CA SER A 682 -8.10 14.55 25.49
C SER A 682 -7.06 14.90 24.42
N ALA A 683 -7.38 15.89 23.57
CA ALA A 683 -6.45 16.36 22.56
C ALA A 683 -5.23 17.05 23.20
N PHE A 684 -4.09 17.02 22.50
CA PHE A 684 -2.96 17.88 22.83
C PHE A 684 -3.12 19.20 22.08
N ASP A 685 -2.75 20.33 22.67
CA ASP A 685 -2.35 21.49 21.89
C ASP A 685 -0.86 21.37 21.55
N LEU A 686 -0.57 20.89 20.35
CA LEU A 686 0.81 20.66 19.89
C LEU A 686 1.71 21.91 19.94
N ALA A 687 1.15 23.11 20.06
CA ALA A 687 1.91 24.35 20.24
C ALA A 687 2.48 24.51 21.66
N THR A 688 1.78 24.02 22.68
CA THR A 688 2.09 24.25 24.10
C THR A 688 2.34 22.98 24.90
N ASP A 689 1.77 21.86 24.47
CA ASP A 689 1.76 20.59 25.18
C ASP A 689 2.84 19.66 24.66
N ALA A 690 3.44 18.90 25.57
CA ALA A 690 4.28 17.80 25.14
C ALA A 690 3.39 16.78 24.42
N PRO A 691 3.79 16.26 23.25
CA PRO A 691 2.99 15.30 22.48
C PRO A 691 3.00 13.89 23.13
N ALA A 692 3.15 13.84 24.44
CA ALA A 692 3.08 12.68 25.30
C ALA A 692 2.58 13.10 26.69
N ARG A 693 1.74 12.28 27.31
CA ARG A 693 1.33 12.39 28.72
C ARG A 693 1.22 11.01 29.34
N ALA A 694 1.43 10.92 30.64
CA ALA A 694 1.32 9.66 31.36
C ALA A 694 0.66 9.82 32.74
N GLU A 695 -0.04 8.77 33.17
CA GLU A 695 -0.63 8.67 34.51
C GLU A 695 -0.39 7.28 35.08
N VAL A 696 -0.04 7.21 36.38
CA VAL A 696 0.15 5.98 37.14
C VAL A 696 -0.91 5.90 38.24
N LEU A 697 -1.89 5.02 38.04
CA LEU A 697 -3.06 4.91 38.91
C LEU A 697 -2.98 3.69 39.83
N ALA A 698 -3.15 3.89 41.13
CA ALA A 698 -3.38 2.79 42.06
C ALA A 698 -4.81 2.25 41.93
N ARG A 699 -4.96 0.93 42.08
CA ARG A 699 -6.25 0.22 42.13
C ARG A 699 -6.30 -0.70 43.35
N THR A 700 -7.50 -1.16 43.69
CA THR A 700 -7.69 -2.23 44.68
C THR A 700 -6.93 -3.50 44.29
N ASP A 701 -6.64 -4.35 45.26
CA ASP A 701 -6.03 -5.69 45.06
C ASP A 701 -4.59 -5.67 44.49
N ALA A 702 -3.77 -4.69 44.91
CA ALA A 702 -2.37 -4.54 44.48
C ALA A 702 -2.19 -4.47 42.94
N ARG A 703 -3.09 -3.76 42.26
CA ARG A 703 -2.98 -3.47 40.82
C ARG A 703 -2.57 -2.03 40.60
N THR A 704 -1.74 -1.80 39.58
CA THR A 704 -1.33 -0.46 39.14
C THR A 704 -1.59 -0.33 37.65
N LEU A 705 -2.20 0.76 37.21
CA LEU A 705 -2.38 1.08 35.79
C LEU A 705 -1.39 2.16 35.36
N LEU A 706 -0.71 1.97 34.23
CA LEU A 706 0.00 3.02 33.51
C LEU A 706 -0.81 3.39 32.28
N VAL A 707 -1.28 4.63 32.23
CA VAL A 707 -1.89 5.24 31.04
C VAL A 707 -0.81 6.08 30.37
N LEU A 708 -0.43 5.76 29.14
CA LEU A 708 0.52 6.52 28.34
C LEU A 708 -0.15 6.89 27.02
N VAL A 709 -0.27 8.19 26.75
CA VAL A 709 -0.87 8.68 25.50
C VAL A 709 0.16 9.53 24.78
N MET A 710 0.35 9.27 23.50
CA MET A 710 1.26 10.03 22.64
C MET A 710 0.53 10.51 21.39
N HIS A 711 0.99 11.60 20.79
CA HIS A 711 0.50 12.04 19.49
C HIS A 711 1.29 11.37 18.36
N HIS A 712 0.60 10.94 17.29
CA HIS A 712 1.24 10.23 16.17
C HIS A 712 2.29 11.08 15.41
N ILE A 713 2.31 12.40 15.65
CA ILE A 713 3.32 13.34 15.11
C ILE A 713 4.75 13.05 15.61
N VAL A 714 4.89 12.33 16.73
CA VAL A 714 6.21 12.02 17.33
C VAL A 714 6.46 10.53 17.58
N ALA A 715 5.44 9.68 17.44
CA ALA A 715 5.52 8.27 17.75
C ALA A 715 4.60 7.46 16.83
N ASP A 716 4.96 6.20 16.59
CA ASP A 716 4.13 5.22 15.90
C ASP A 716 3.95 3.95 16.73
N GLY A 717 3.30 2.93 16.17
CA GLY A 717 3.08 1.65 16.84
C GLY A 717 4.36 0.90 17.23
N TRP A 718 5.47 1.13 16.53
CA TRP A 718 6.78 0.55 16.83
C TRP A 718 7.50 1.32 17.94
N SER A 719 7.58 2.65 17.84
CA SER A 719 8.11 3.53 18.89
C SER A 719 7.40 3.30 20.22
N ARG A 720 6.07 3.11 20.19
CA ARG A 720 5.27 2.77 21.39
C ARG A 720 5.77 1.52 22.09
N ARG A 721 6.11 0.46 21.35
CA ARG A 721 6.61 -0.80 21.95
C ARG A 721 7.98 -0.60 22.58
N LEU A 722 8.85 0.16 21.94
CA LEU A 722 10.19 0.48 22.45
C LEU A 722 10.13 1.32 23.72
N LEU A 723 9.29 2.35 23.75
CA LEU A 723 9.13 3.22 24.91
C LEU A 723 8.56 2.46 26.12
N LEU A 724 7.59 1.58 25.92
CA LEU A 724 7.07 0.73 26.99
C LEU A 724 8.13 -0.27 27.51
N ALA A 725 8.96 -0.83 26.62
CA ALA A 725 10.07 -1.69 27.02
C ALA A 725 11.17 -0.93 27.77
N GLU A 726 11.46 0.30 27.35
CA GLU A 726 12.44 1.18 28.02
C GLU A 726 11.95 1.62 29.40
N ILE A 727 10.65 1.91 29.56
CA ILE A 727 10.04 2.20 30.87
C ILE A 727 10.20 0.99 31.79
N ALA A 728 9.92 -0.22 31.31
CA ALA A 728 10.11 -1.45 32.07
C ALA A 728 11.58 -1.66 32.46
N SER A 729 12.52 -1.54 31.52
CA SER A 729 13.96 -1.66 31.78
C SER A 729 14.45 -0.60 32.79
N THR A 730 14.00 0.64 32.66
CA THR A 730 14.37 1.73 33.56
C THR A 730 13.83 1.49 34.98
N TYR A 731 12.62 0.92 35.09
CA TYR A 731 12.04 0.52 36.37
C TYR A 731 12.83 -0.63 37.00
N ASP A 732 13.22 -1.64 36.22
CA ASP A 732 14.01 -2.78 36.67
C ASP A 732 15.39 -2.33 37.20
N GLU A 733 16.05 -1.42 36.49
CA GLU A 733 17.31 -0.81 36.92
C GLU A 733 17.19 -0.08 38.27
N MET A 734 16.05 0.58 38.52
CA MET A 734 15.83 1.36 39.74
C MET A 734 15.40 0.53 40.95
N THR A 735 14.77 -0.63 40.73
CA THR A 735 14.22 -1.48 41.81
C THR A 735 15.04 -2.74 42.06
N GLY A 736 15.85 -3.20 41.09
CA GLY A 736 16.56 -4.48 41.15
C GLY A 736 15.64 -5.71 41.04
N VAL A 737 14.33 -5.53 40.80
CA VAL A 737 13.32 -6.60 40.72
C VAL A 737 12.39 -6.31 39.55
N ALA A 738 12.32 -7.24 38.59
CA ALA A 738 11.38 -7.12 37.49
C ALA A 738 9.92 -7.17 37.99
N PRO A 739 9.06 -6.18 37.67
CA PRO A 739 7.66 -6.26 38.03
C PRO A 739 7.04 -7.43 37.25
N ALA A 740 6.19 -8.21 37.91
CA ALA A 740 5.46 -9.29 37.28
C ALA A 740 4.46 -8.71 36.26
N THR A 741 4.93 -8.49 35.03
CA THR A 741 4.10 -8.06 33.91
C THR A 741 3.30 -9.27 33.43
N GLN A 742 2.04 -9.37 33.86
CA GLN A 742 1.06 -10.03 33.01
C GLN A 742 0.54 -8.98 32.04
N PRO A 743 0.78 -9.08 30.72
CA PRO A 743 -0.03 -8.33 29.78
C PRO A 743 -1.48 -8.72 30.07
N ALA A 744 -2.34 -7.75 30.35
CA ALA A 744 -3.76 -8.03 30.37
C ALA A 744 -4.11 -8.61 28.99
N ALA A 745 -4.33 -9.92 28.95
CA ALA A 745 -4.95 -10.62 27.83
C ALA A 745 -6.43 -10.22 27.79
N ALA A 746 -6.67 -8.96 27.44
CA ALA A 746 -7.90 -8.37 26.97
C ALA A 746 -7.59 -6.88 26.74
N PRO A 747 -7.84 -6.30 25.55
CA PRO A 747 -7.96 -4.86 25.48
C PRO A 747 -9.02 -4.45 26.52
N VAL A 748 -8.70 -3.48 27.39
CA VAL A 748 -9.77 -2.73 28.04
C VAL A 748 -10.67 -2.28 26.89
N PRO A 749 -11.97 -2.63 26.87
CA PRO A 749 -12.84 -2.35 25.73
C PRO A 749 -12.64 -0.90 25.33
N ALA A 750 -12.42 -0.68 24.02
CA ALA A 750 -12.12 0.62 23.45
C ALA A 750 -13.04 1.64 24.13
N VAL A 751 -12.45 2.52 24.92
CA VAL A 751 -13.24 3.55 25.57
C VAL A 751 -13.67 4.45 24.42
N ALA A 752 -14.93 4.33 24.00
CA ALA A 752 -15.44 5.07 22.87
C ALA A 752 -15.22 6.57 23.13
N PRO A 753 -14.90 7.38 22.11
CA PRO A 753 -14.90 8.83 22.27
C PRO A 753 -16.27 9.27 22.83
N PRO A 754 -16.33 10.28 23.71
CA PRO A 754 -17.59 10.73 24.27
C PRO A 754 -18.57 11.09 23.14
N ALA A 755 -19.80 10.59 23.24
CA ALA A 755 -20.86 10.86 22.27
C ALA A 755 -21.10 12.37 22.19
N GLY A 756 -20.94 12.96 20.99
CA GLY A 756 -21.18 14.39 20.75
C GLY A 756 -20.00 15.23 20.27
N ALA A 757 -18.93 14.64 19.73
CA ALA A 757 -17.94 15.42 18.98
C ALA A 757 -18.64 16.11 17.78
N ALA A 758 -18.77 17.43 17.85
CA ALA A 758 -19.57 18.26 16.97
C ALA A 758 -19.37 17.95 15.48
N GLY A 759 -20.48 17.92 14.72
CA GLY A 759 -20.48 17.68 13.28
C GLY A 759 -19.55 18.63 12.52
N LEU A 760 -19.05 18.16 11.37
CA LEU A 760 -18.11 18.88 10.49
C LEU A 760 -18.73 20.09 9.78
N ASP A 761 -20.06 20.17 9.73
CA ASP A 761 -20.81 21.19 8.97
C ASP A 761 -20.48 22.64 9.36
N PRO A 762 -20.37 23.03 10.65
CA PRO A 762 -20.05 24.40 11.05
C PRO A 762 -18.59 24.79 10.76
N VAL A 763 -17.72 23.81 10.49
CA VAL A 763 -16.31 24.00 10.13
C VAL A 763 -16.18 24.14 8.62
N LEU A 764 -16.86 23.28 7.86
CA LEU A 764 -16.98 23.40 6.40
C LEU A 764 -17.56 24.76 6.00
N GLU A 765 -18.54 25.26 6.75
CA GLU A 765 -19.15 26.57 6.50
C GLU A 765 -18.27 27.75 6.92
N ARG A 766 -17.36 27.57 7.89
CA ARG A 766 -16.31 28.56 8.23
C ARG A 766 -15.12 28.55 7.27
N LEU A 767 -14.93 27.47 6.53
CA LEU A 767 -13.89 27.31 5.50
C LEU A 767 -14.37 27.75 4.11
N ARG A 768 -15.68 27.94 3.90
CA ARG A 768 -16.22 28.60 2.69
C ARG A 768 -15.69 30.04 2.63
N GLY A 769 -14.78 30.29 1.69
CA GLY A 769 -14.17 31.61 1.47
C GLY A 769 -12.80 31.82 2.14
N ALA A 770 -12.23 30.80 2.80
CA ALA A 770 -10.82 30.84 3.18
C ALA A 770 -9.94 30.87 1.91
N PRO A 771 -8.86 31.67 1.86
CA PRO A 771 -8.03 31.77 0.67
C PRO A 771 -7.49 30.39 0.29
N ILE A 772 -7.79 29.99 -0.94
CA ILE A 772 -7.40 28.72 -1.55
C ILE A 772 -5.88 28.65 -1.81
N ASP A 773 -5.19 29.78 -1.68
CA ASP A 773 -3.74 29.95 -1.86
C ASP A 773 -3.00 29.93 -0.51
N ILE A 774 -2.94 28.76 0.09
CA ILE A 774 -1.78 28.43 0.92
C ILE A 774 -0.73 27.85 -0.03
N ASP A 775 0.21 28.69 -0.48
CA ASP A 775 1.42 28.23 -1.16
C ASP A 775 2.12 27.19 -0.26
N LEU A 776 2.08 25.93 -0.68
CA LEU A 776 2.97 24.92 -0.15
C LEU A 776 4.38 25.20 -0.71
N PRO A 777 5.48 24.95 0.03
CA PRO A 777 6.82 25.46 -0.31
C PRO A 777 7.51 24.83 -1.53
N HIS A 778 6.76 24.33 -2.53
CA HIS A 778 7.30 23.68 -3.70
C HIS A 778 7.18 24.50 -5.00
N ASP A 779 6.44 25.61 -5.00
CA ASP A 779 6.27 26.46 -6.19
C ASP A 779 7.21 27.66 -6.24
N ARG A 780 8.53 27.41 -6.29
CA ARG A 780 9.44 28.36 -6.96
C ARG A 780 10.42 27.66 -7.89
N PRO A 781 10.49 28.06 -9.18
CA PRO A 781 11.54 27.59 -10.08
C PRO A 781 12.89 28.11 -9.58
N ARG A 782 13.92 27.24 -9.57
CA ARG A 782 15.29 27.65 -9.22
C ARG A 782 15.77 28.69 -10.22
N GLY A 783 15.82 29.96 -9.81
CA GLY A 783 16.44 31.04 -10.57
C GLY A 783 17.94 30.79 -10.76
N SER A 784 18.44 31.14 -11.94
CA SER A 784 19.85 30.99 -12.33
C SER A 784 20.80 31.68 -11.35
N CYS A 785 21.81 30.96 -10.87
CA CYS A 785 22.91 31.53 -10.09
C CYS A 785 23.72 32.51 -10.95
N ARG A 786 23.54 33.81 -10.74
CA ARG A 786 24.57 34.82 -10.96
C ARG A 786 24.89 35.46 -9.62
N ALA A 787 26.10 35.22 -9.13
CA ALA A 787 26.62 35.78 -7.90
C ALA A 787 26.87 37.29 -8.04
N PRO A 788 26.43 38.13 -7.08
CA PRO A 788 27.01 39.45 -6.87
C PRO A 788 28.10 39.38 -5.79
N ARG A 789 29.24 40.04 -6.07
CA ARG A 789 30.37 40.25 -5.16
C ARG A 789 29.98 41.06 -3.91
N PRO A 790 30.69 40.91 -2.78
CA PRO A 790 30.38 41.61 -1.54
C PRO A 790 31.06 42.98 -1.50
N ALA A 791 30.35 44.01 -1.04
CA ALA A 791 30.96 45.21 -0.48
C ALA A 791 30.05 45.83 0.60
N SER A 792 30.57 45.79 1.83
CA SER A 792 30.44 46.79 2.92
C SER A 792 29.05 47.27 3.35
N VAL A 793 28.68 46.87 4.57
CA VAL A 793 27.80 47.63 5.48
C VAL A 793 28.54 48.91 5.90
N PRO A 794 27.85 50.07 6.04
CA PRO A 794 27.61 50.56 7.39
C PRO A 794 26.21 51.18 7.63
N ARG A 795 25.63 50.76 8.76
CA ARG A 795 24.92 51.53 9.81
C ARG A 795 24.16 52.82 9.45
N GLY A 796 22.92 52.91 9.95
CA GLY A 796 22.41 54.15 10.53
C GLY A 796 20.92 54.46 10.37
N SER A 797 20.22 54.51 11.52
CA SER A 797 19.11 55.43 11.86
C SER A 797 17.82 55.47 11.02
N ALA A 798 16.69 55.13 11.67
CA ALA A 798 15.34 55.63 11.39
C ALA A 798 15.22 57.14 11.75
N PRO A 799 14.05 57.83 11.63
CA PRO A 799 12.87 57.71 10.76
C PRO A 799 12.52 59.06 10.05
N ALA A 800 11.46 59.10 9.21
CA ALA A 800 10.46 60.18 9.06
C ALA A 800 9.95 60.43 7.61
N SER A 801 8.63 60.57 7.52
CA SER A 801 7.75 60.97 6.40
C SER A 801 8.01 62.41 5.89
N PRO A 802 7.11 63.09 5.12
CA PRO A 802 6.29 62.78 3.93
C PRO A 802 6.44 63.88 2.82
N ARG A 803 5.75 63.72 1.66
CA ARG A 803 5.15 64.74 0.72
C ARG A 803 5.36 64.30 -0.74
N ARG A 804 4.35 64.13 -1.61
CA ARG A 804 3.22 64.97 -2.13
C ARG A 804 3.52 65.41 -3.57
N SER A 805 2.44 65.40 -4.37
CA SER A 805 2.23 66.05 -5.68
C SER A 805 2.69 65.23 -6.90
N ALA A 806 2.00 65.17 -8.04
CA ALA A 806 0.75 65.78 -8.48
C ALA A 806 0.21 65.00 -9.70
N MET A 807 -1.12 64.93 -9.82
CA MET A 807 -1.89 64.75 -11.07
C MET A 807 -1.84 66.07 -11.88
N PRO A 808 -2.08 66.12 -13.22
CA PRO A 808 -3.45 65.96 -13.75
C PRO A 808 -3.66 65.48 -15.20
N SER A 809 -4.90 65.00 -15.42
CA SER A 809 -5.79 65.23 -16.59
C SER A 809 -5.50 64.51 -17.92
N GLY A 810 -6.47 63.97 -18.66
CA GLY A 810 -7.93 63.91 -18.53
C GLY A 810 -8.58 63.14 -19.69
N HIS A 811 -9.82 62.66 -19.48
CA HIS A 811 -10.97 62.64 -20.42
C HIS A 811 -10.84 61.82 -21.74
N SER A 812 -11.85 61.12 -22.29
CA SER A 812 -13.27 60.91 -22.00
C SER A 812 -13.81 59.84 -22.99
N ALA A 813 -14.99 59.28 -22.67
CA ALA A 813 -16.08 58.86 -23.57
C ALA A 813 -16.10 57.47 -24.24
N ALA A 814 -17.03 56.64 -23.75
CA ALA A 814 -17.97 55.79 -24.53
C ALA A 814 -19.05 56.71 -25.20
N PRO A 815 -20.09 56.28 -25.98
CA PRO A 815 -20.82 54.99 -25.94
C PRO A 815 -21.47 54.49 -27.28
N LEU A 816 -22.43 53.55 -27.14
CA LEU A 816 -23.57 53.13 -28.02
C LEU A 816 -23.28 51.94 -28.96
N SER A 817 -24.07 50.85 -28.99
CA SER A 817 -25.44 50.56 -28.52
C SER A 817 -25.60 49.09 -28.12
#